data_AF-A0A530X5L9-F1
#
_entry.id   AF-A0A530X5L9-F1
#
_cell.length_a   1.000
_cell.length_b   1.000
_cell.length_c   1.000
_cell.angle_alpha   90.00
_cell.angle_beta   90.00
_cell.angle_gamma   90.00
#
_symmetry.space_group_name_H-M   'P 1'
#
loop_
_entity.id
_entity.type
_entity.pdbx_description
1 polymer ?
#
loop_
_entity_poly.entity_id
_entity_poly.type
_entity_poly.pdbx_seq_one_letter_code
_entity_poly.pdbx_strand_id
1 'polypeptide(L)'
;MQAVVLAGGRGTRLRSRIGDLPKSLANIGGKPLLEHQIVLAKQHGIEKVLILVNHAAEQIVEFCKQRENWGIEILCVDDGAPRGTAGAVLSVLDLLDDDFLTIYGDTMLDVDLTRFKCFHEKHKAAAATIFTHPNDHPHDSDLIETSEDGIVTAFHPYPHDPGIFYSNKVSAALYYVRRQALLAWRATATPLDFGKDLFPEMLRAGAEIRSYSSPEYIKDAGTPARFDKVCADFASGRIARASLASSQKAVFLDRDGCINVDYGHIDRPERFELIGGAADAIACFNRAEYRTIVVTNQPVVARGDCSLQDLRTIHNKMETELGRCGAFVDAIYFCPHHPDRGFIGEVEALKVRCNCRKPATGLVDEAVEAFNVDRSQSWIIGDSSSDVALAKRSGIRSILVETGAGGLDSKYPVMPDYTVTDLSEAAKLILTVHPILIDTASDLTAHVKPGDVCFVGGLSRSGKSVLSSAIAEVLRGRGFDAQVIAIDRWIRSVADREPTVMGRYDMNEIRKVLSRLVGVRSPETHDLPYYEKLGRVSHPRAEKITISPETVLVVEGAVALSLSDMVLHGRAHTFFVDIDEELRRFRVTREYSRRGVDREAAASIYSSRQEDEAPIVLASRARAEHCIQLRAIELIEAVG
;
A
#
# COMPACT_ATOMS: atom_id res chain seq x y z
N MET A 1 15.15 0.45 32.29
CA MET A 1 14.24 1.23 31.41
C MET A 1 12.93 1.46 32.15
N GLN A 2 12.34 2.66 32.02
CA GLN A 2 11.14 3.05 32.75
C GLN A 2 10.00 3.46 31.81
N ALA A 3 8.77 3.07 32.16
CA ALA A 3 7.53 3.63 31.63
C ALA A 3 6.74 4.36 32.73
N VAL A 4 6.00 5.38 32.31
CA VAL A 4 5.04 6.14 33.11
C VAL A 4 3.66 5.96 32.47
N VAL A 5 2.70 5.43 33.23
CA VAL A 5 1.32 5.23 32.78
C VAL A 5 0.41 6.26 33.44
N LEU A 6 -0.28 7.07 32.65
CA LEU A 6 -1.21 8.09 33.12
C LEU A 6 -2.60 7.49 33.32
N ALA A 7 -2.96 7.16 34.57
CA ALA A 7 -4.18 6.42 34.91
C ALA A 7 -5.21 7.22 35.73
N GLY A 8 -5.08 8.54 35.82
CA GLY A 8 -5.93 9.40 36.66
C GLY A 8 -7.33 9.78 36.12
N GLY A 9 -7.74 9.31 34.94
CA GLY A 9 -8.97 9.75 34.26
C GLY A 9 -10.28 9.21 34.85
N ARG A 10 -11.31 10.07 34.98
CA ARG A 10 -12.62 9.76 35.63
C ARG A 10 -13.54 8.73 34.93
N GLY A 11 -13.25 8.30 33.70
CA GLY A 11 -14.05 7.27 33.01
C GLY A 11 -15.53 7.56 32.72
N THR A 12 -16.04 8.75 33.02
CA THR A 12 -17.49 9.06 33.03
C THR A 12 -18.22 8.72 31.73
N ARG A 13 -17.58 8.93 30.57
CA ARG A 13 -18.15 8.63 29.25
C ARG A 13 -18.30 7.12 28.96
N LEU A 14 -17.52 6.26 29.63
CA LEU A 14 -17.44 4.82 29.38
C LEU A 14 -18.24 3.99 30.39
N ARG A 15 -18.92 4.65 31.35
CA ARG A 15 -19.65 4.01 32.45
C ARG A 15 -20.65 2.93 31.98
N SER A 16 -21.26 3.11 30.82
CA SER A 16 -22.22 2.14 30.23
C SER A 16 -21.58 0.81 29.78
N ARG A 17 -20.25 0.71 29.74
CA ARG A 17 -19.51 -0.50 29.37
C ARG A 17 -18.75 -1.11 30.54
N ILE A 18 -18.12 -0.25 31.36
CA ILE A 18 -17.19 -0.70 32.39
C ILE A 18 -17.70 -0.46 33.82
N GLY A 19 -18.92 0.05 33.98
CA GLY A 19 -19.46 0.41 35.28
C GLY A 19 -18.63 1.51 35.95
N ASP A 20 -18.33 1.33 37.24
CA ASP A 20 -17.53 2.27 38.04
C ASP A 20 -16.02 1.94 38.05
N LEU A 21 -15.57 1.06 37.15
CA LEU A 21 -14.14 0.77 36.99
C LEU A 21 -13.40 1.99 36.40
N PRO A 22 -12.14 2.24 36.81
CA PRO A 22 -11.24 3.14 36.10
C PRO A 22 -11.08 2.73 34.64
N LYS A 23 -10.90 3.69 33.72
CA LYS A 23 -10.70 3.37 32.30
C LYS A 23 -9.50 2.46 32.05
N SER A 24 -8.43 2.66 32.81
CA SER A 24 -7.23 1.82 32.73
C SER A 24 -7.50 0.37 33.11
N LEU A 25 -8.59 0.09 33.81
CA LEU A 25 -9.03 -1.26 34.15
C LEU A 25 -10.12 -1.80 33.22
N ALA A 26 -10.45 -1.10 32.14
CA ALA A 26 -11.39 -1.58 31.13
C ALA A 26 -10.88 -2.90 30.53
N ASN A 27 -11.75 -3.91 30.50
CA ASN A 27 -11.38 -5.27 30.11
C ASN A 27 -11.46 -5.44 28.57
N ILE A 28 -10.35 -5.83 27.97
CA ILE A 28 -10.24 -6.14 26.54
C ILE A 28 -9.69 -7.55 26.42
N GLY A 29 -10.49 -8.48 25.87
CA GLY A 29 -10.04 -9.85 25.64
C GLY A 29 -9.69 -10.63 26.91
N GLY A 30 -10.33 -10.31 28.05
CA GLY A 30 -10.09 -10.97 29.33
C GLY A 30 -9.01 -10.33 30.19
N LYS A 31 -8.34 -9.28 29.71
CA LYS A 31 -7.30 -8.54 30.45
C LYS A 31 -7.60 -7.05 30.52
N PRO A 32 -7.36 -6.38 31.66
CA PRO A 32 -7.42 -4.92 31.76
C PRO A 32 -6.44 -4.21 30.83
N LEU A 33 -6.79 -3.03 30.31
CA LEU A 33 -5.90 -2.18 29.50
C LEU A 33 -4.52 -1.99 30.13
N LEU A 34 -4.48 -1.68 31.43
CA LEU A 34 -3.25 -1.53 32.19
C LEU A 34 -2.39 -2.81 32.18
N GLU A 35 -3.02 -3.99 32.25
CA GLU A 35 -2.31 -5.27 32.17
C GLU A 35 -1.67 -5.47 30.78
N HIS A 36 -2.39 -5.13 29.71
CA HIS A 36 -1.84 -5.18 28.34
C HIS A 36 -0.60 -4.27 28.21
N GLN A 37 -0.67 -3.05 28.74
CA GLN A 37 0.44 -2.09 28.70
C GLN A 37 1.66 -2.57 29.52
N ILE A 38 1.44 -3.12 30.71
CA ILE A 38 2.50 -3.68 31.56
C ILE A 38 3.18 -4.87 30.87
N VAL A 39 2.40 -5.76 30.26
CA VAL A 39 2.93 -6.92 29.53
C VAL A 39 3.72 -6.50 28.30
N LEU A 40 3.22 -5.53 27.51
CA LEU A 40 3.95 -4.99 26.36
C LEU A 40 5.25 -4.32 26.79
N ALA A 41 5.22 -3.51 27.85
CA ALA A 41 6.39 -2.87 28.42
C ALA A 41 7.47 -3.91 28.80
N LYS A 42 7.07 -4.97 29.50
CA LYS A 42 7.95 -6.09 29.86
C LYS A 42 8.55 -6.77 28.64
N GLN A 43 7.74 -7.06 27.62
CA GLN A 43 8.19 -7.72 26.39
C GLN A 43 9.33 -6.96 25.69
N HIS A 44 9.32 -5.63 25.81
CA HIS A 44 10.34 -4.73 25.26
C HIS A 44 11.44 -4.32 26.27
N GLY A 45 11.58 -5.04 27.39
CA GLY A 45 12.67 -4.86 28.35
C GLY A 45 12.51 -3.68 29.30
N ILE A 46 11.29 -3.16 29.48
CA ILE A 46 11.00 -2.17 30.52
C ILE A 46 10.88 -2.91 31.87
N GLU A 47 11.71 -2.51 32.83
CA GLU A 47 11.87 -3.17 34.12
C GLU A 47 11.10 -2.45 35.24
N LYS A 48 10.69 -1.20 34.99
CA LYS A 48 9.97 -0.36 35.95
C LYS A 48 8.81 0.39 35.32
N VAL A 49 7.64 0.31 35.92
CA VAL A 49 6.44 1.05 35.50
C VAL A 49 5.91 1.89 36.65
N LEU A 50 5.88 3.21 36.44
CA LEU A 50 5.30 4.19 37.35
C LEU A 50 3.87 4.50 36.91
N ILE A 51 2.88 4.16 37.73
CA ILE A 51 1.47 4.37 37.40
C ILE A 51 0.97 5.58 38.18
N LEU A 52 0.68 6.67 37.47
CA LEU A 52 0.16 7.90 38.06
C LEU A 52 -1.35 7.79 38.20
N VAL A 53 -1.81 7.70 39.44
CA VAL A 53 -3.22 7.50 39.79
C VAL A 53 -3.80 8.76 40.43
N ASN A 54 -5.10 8.97 40.26
CA ASN A 54 -5.84 10.08 40.87
C ASN A 54 -7.24 9.59 41.23
N HIS A 55 -8.16 9.63 40.26
CA HIS A 55 -9.51 9.12 40.43
C HIS A 55 -9.52 7.60 40.56
N ALA A 56 -10.29 7.07 41.53
CA ALA A 56 -10.40 5.64 41.81
C ALA A 56 -9.04 4.94 41.99
N ALA A 57 -8.05 5.68 42.53
CA ALA A 57 -6.69 5.20 42.78
C ALA A 57 -6.66 3.88 43.57
N GLU A 58 -7.54 3.73 44.57
CA GLU A 58 -7.64 2.52 45.38
C GLU A 58 -7.87 1.26 44.54
N GLN A 59 -8.72 1.32 43.51
CA GLN A 59 -9.00 0.17 42.64
C GLN A 59 -7.77 -0.21 41.78
N ILE A 60 -7.04 0.79 41.28
CA ILE A 60 -5.83 0.56 40.47
C ILE A 60 -4.69 0.00 41.34
N VAL A 61 -4.50 0.57 42.53
CA VAL A 61 -3.50 0.11 43.50
C VAL A 61 -3.80 -1.31 43.93
N GLU A 62 -5.06 -1.62 44.25
CA GLU A 62 -5.48 -2.97 44.61
C GLU A 62 -5.27 -3.97 43.47
N PHE A 63 -5.64 -3.58 42.23
CA PHE A 63 -5.36 -4.40 41.04
C PHE A 63 -3.86 -4.72 40.90
N CYS A 64 -2.99 -3.72 41.09
CA CYS A 64 -1.54 -3.91 40.99
C CYS A 64 -0.99 -4.82 42.10
N LYS A 65 -1.53 -4.71 43.32
CA LYS A 65 -1.14 -5.57 44.46
C LYS A 65 -1.56 -7.02 44.26
N GLN A 66 -2.72 -7.29 43.67
CA GLN A 66 -3.22 -8.65 43.45
C GLN A 66 -2.43 -9.42 42.36
N ARG A 67 -1.63 -8.71 41.57
CA ARG A 67 -0.92 -9.23 40.40
C ARG A 67 0.60 -9.15 40.60
N GLU A 68 1.12 -9.81 41.64
CA GLU A 68 2.57 -9.77 41.97
C GLU A 68 3.50 -10.50 40.98
N ASN A 69 2.99 -11.02 39.85
CA ASN A 69 3.72 -11.96 38.99
C ASN A 69 4.18 -11.39 37.64
N TRP A 70 4.10 -10.07 37.42
CA TRP A 70 4.62 -9.49 36.17
C TRP A 70 6.14 -9.58 36.07
N GLY A 71 6.87 -9.69 37.18
CA GLY A 71 8.34 -9.80 37.17
C GLY A 71 9.06 -8.51 36.77
N ILE A 72 8.38 -7.36 36.93
CA ILE A 72 8.92 -6.01 36.78
C ILE A 72 8.46 -5.15 37.97
N GLU A 73 9.18 -4.07 38.28
CA GLU A 73 8.84 -3.15 39.37
C GLU A 73 7.61 -2.31 38.98
N ILE A 74 6.54 -2.38 39.78
CA ILE A 74 5.35 -1.54 39.60
C ILE A 74 5.22 -0.61 40.81
N LEU A 75 5.15 0.69 40.55
CA LEU A 75 4.95 1.71 41.58
C LEU A 75 3.74 2.58 41.22
N CYS A 76 2.70 2.54 42.06
CA CYS A 76 1.57 3.47 41.95
C CYS A 76 1.85 4.74 42.75
N VAL A 77 1.68 5.91 42.12
CA VAL A 77 1.86 7.22 42.76
C VAL A 77 0.60 8.04 42.59
N ASP A 78 0.06 8.53 43.72
CA ASP A 78 -1.03 9.51 43.71
C ASP A 78 -0.47 10.88 43.31
N ASP A 79 -0.94 11.43 42.20
CA ASP A 79 -0.50 12.75 41.71
C ASP A 79 -1.27 13.92 42.36
N GLY A 80 -2.25 13.64 43.23
CA GLY A 80 -2.94 14.58 44.10
C GLY A 80 -4.16 15.24 43.45
N ALA A 81 -4.09 16.55 43.18
CA ALA A 81 -5.17 17.25 42.47
C ALA A 81 -5.09 16.96 40.95
N PRO A 82 -6.16 17.14 40.17
CA PRO A 82 -6.10 16.97 38.71
C PRO A 82 -5.09 17.95 38.08
N ARG A 83 -3.87 17.47 37.80
CA ARG A 83 -2.75 18.28 37.29
C ARG A 83 -2.63 18.33 35.76
N GLY A 84 -3.52 17.64 35.05
CA GLY A 84 -3.36 17.39 33.61
C GLY A 84 -2.26 16.36 33.34
N THR A 85 -2.17 15.89 32.09
CA THR A 85 -1.30 14.77 31.71
C THR A 85 0.18 15.07 31.86
N ALA A 86 0.63 16.26 31.45
CA ALA A 86 2.01 16.71 31.63
C ALA A 86 2.28 17.12 33.08
N GLY A 87 1.34 17.80 33.74
CA GLY A 87 1.50 18.21 35.13
C GLY A 87 1.63 17.03 36.10
N ALA A 88 0.96 15.90 35.82
CA ALA A 88 1.14 14.65 36.56
C ALA A 88 2.59 14.15 36.49
N VAL A 89 3.18 14.09 35.28
CA VAL A 89 4.58 13.68 35.09
C VAL A 89 5.56 14.65 35.76
N LEU A 90 5.31 15.97 35.65
CA LEU A 90 6.14 16.99 36.29
C LEU A 90 6.15 16.86 37.83
N SER A 91 5.08 16.35 38.43
CA SER A 91 4.99 16.16 39.88
C SER A 91 5.89 15.05 40.43
N VAL A 92 6.33 14.13 39.56
CA VAL A 92 7.14 12.96 39.92
C VAL A 92 8.54 12.98 39.28
N LEU A 93 9.02 14.13 38.80
CA LEU A 93 10.31 14.26 38.10
C LEU A 93 11.49 13.59 38.81
N ASP A 94 11.50 13.61 40.14
CA ASP A 94 12.58 13.03 40.95
C ASP A 94 12.59 11.50 40.94
N LEU A 95 11.50 10.86 40.49
CA LEU A 95 11.36 9.41 40.36
C LEU A 95 11.63 8.90 38.93
N LEU A 96 11.85 9.81 37.98
CA LEU A 96 11.98 9.47 36.56
C LEU A 96 13.43 9.13 36.19
N ASP A 97 13.58 8.14 35.30
CA ASP A 97 14.83 7.88 34.58
C ASP A 97 15.16 9.06 33.64
N ASP A 98 16.40 9.13 33.14
CA ASP A 98 16.82 10.20 32.23
C ASP A 98 16.01 10.24 30.93
N ASP A 99 15.71 9.07 30.36
CA ASP A 99 14.77 8.87 29.27
C ASP A 99 13.69 7.89 29.73
N PHE A 100 12.41 8.25 29.59
CA PHE A 100 11.29 7.42 30.00
C PHE A 100 10.17 7.44 28.95
N LEU A 101 9.44 6.33 28.88
CA LEU A 101 8.24 6.20 28.03
C LEU A 101 7.02 6.72 28.78
N THR A 102 6.17 7.51 28.15
CA THR A 102 4.87 7.95 28.70
C THR A 102 3.75 7.32 27.90
N ILE A 103 2.80 6.69 28.59
CA ILE A 103 1.66 5.96 28.02
C ILE A 103 0.37 6.47 28.68
N TYR A 104 -0.69 6.69 27.90
CA TYR A 104 -2.00 7.01 28.45
C TYR A 104 -2.74 5.73 28.84
N GLY A 105 -3.22 5.66 30.08
CA GLY A 105 -3.82 4.45 30.63
C GLY A 105 -5.13 4.01 29.97
N ASP A 106 -5.78 4.87 29.17
CA ASP A 106 -6.99 4.55 28.42
C ASP A 106 -6.75 4.22 26.94
N THR A 107 -5.49 3.99 26.55
CA THR A 107 -5.09 3.68 25.18
C THR A 107 -4.68 2.21 25.05
N MET A 108 -5.28 1.50 24.09
CA MET A 108 -4.79 0.18 23.69
C MET A 108 -3.67 0.36 22.67
N LEU A 109 -2.55 -0.32 22.88
CA LEU A 109 -1.44 -0.30 21.93
C LEU A 109 -0.75 -1.67 21.81
N ASP A 110 -0.20 -1.91 20.62
CA ASP A 110 0.71 -3.01 20.31
C ASP A 110 1.74 -2.47 19.30
N VAL A 111 2.82 -1.91 19.84
CA VAL A 111 3.84 -1.12 19.16
C VAL A 111 5.20 -1.68 19.56
N ASP A 112 6.13 -1.78 18.61
CA ASP A 112 7.53 -2.10 18.90
C ASP A 112 8.20 -0.95 19.69
N LEU A 113 8.11 -1.04 21.02
CA LEU A 113 8.66 -0.04 21.94
C LEU A 113 10.20 -0.01 21.90
N THR A 114 10.84 -1.09 21.46
CA THR A 114 12.29 -1.17 21.29
C THR A 114 12.71 -0.32 20.08
N ARG A 115 12.05 -0.48 18.94
CA ARG A 115 12.29 0.35 17.75
C ARG A 115 12.00 1.83 18.04
N PHE A 116 10.90 2.12 18.74
CA PHE A 116 10.57 3.51 19.12
C PHE A 116 11.64 4.13 20.03
N LYS A 117 12.18 3.37 20.99
CA LYS A 117 13.30 3.80 21.83
C LYS A 117 14.57 4.06 21.03
N CYS A 118 14.97 3.12 20.17
CA CYS A 118 16.17 3.27 19.36
C CYS A 118 16.11 4.53 18.49
N PHE A 119 14.92 4.85 17.97
CA PHE A 119 14.70 6.10 17.25
C PHE A 119 14.91 7.33 18.16
N HIS A 120 14.37 7.35 19.37
CA HIS A 120 14.56 8.44 20.32
C HIS A 120 16.05 8.63 20.70
N GLU A 121 16.76 7.54 21.00
CA GLU A 121 18.18 7.55 21.39
C GLU A 121 19.10 8.01 20.27
N LYS A 122 18.75 7.70 19.01
CA LYS A 122 19.47 8.19 17.82
C LYS A 122 19.45 9.72 17.74
N HIS A 123 18.35 10.36 18.17
CA HIS A 123 18.15 11.80 18.09
C HIS A 123 18.41 12.48 19.44
N LYS A 124 19.67 12.52 19.88
CA LYS A 124 20.10 13.01 21.21
C LYS A 124 19.71 14.47 21.53
N ALA A 125 19.44 15.30 20.51
CA ALA A 125 19.02 16.68 20.69
C ALA A 125 17.52 16.83 21.05
N ALA A 126 16.70 15.81 20.74
CA ALA A 126 15.25 15.89 20.91
C ALA A 126 14.84 15.96 22.39
N ALA A 127 14.09 16.95 22.82
CA ALA A 127 13.49 16.96 24.15
C ALA A 127 12.46 15.84 24.34
N ALA A 128 11.75 15.50 23.26
CA ALA A 128 10.78 14.40 23.23
C ALA A 128 10.67 13.81 21.82
N THR A 129 10.16 12.58 21.75
CA THR A 129 9.71 11.95 20.52
C THR A 129 8.27 11.52 20.68
N ILE A 130 7.43 11.96 19.73
CA ILE A 130 5.99 11.73 19.70
C ILE A 130 5.67 10.61 18.72
N PHE A 131 4.95 9.59 19.16
CA PHE A 131 4.38 8.61 18.24
C PHE A 131 3.27 9.26 17.42
N THR A 132 3.31 9.09 16.10
CA THR A 132 2.34 9.68 15.18
C THR A 132 1.87 8.65 14.17
N HIS A 133 0.64 8.80 13.69
CA HIS A 133 0.10 7.99 12.60
C HIS A 133 -0.96 8.78 11.82
N PRO A 134 -1.20 8.45 10.54
CA PRO A 134 -2.37 8.92 9.82
C PRO A 134 -3.63 8.20 10.32
N ASN A 135 -4.80 8.82 10.18
CA ASN A 135 -6.07 8.15 10.49
C ASN A 135 -7.18 8.46 9.48
N ASP A 136 -8.31 7.79 9.63
CA ASP A 136 -9.52 7.93 8.79
C ASP A 136 -10.41 9.13 9.20
N HIS A 137 -10.07 9.86 10.26
CA HIS A 137 -10.84 11.02 10.75
C HIS A 137 -9.91 12.16 11.22
N PRO A 138 -9.04 12.68 10.32
CA PRO A 138 -8.03 13.66 10.74
C PRO A 138 -8.65 14.98 11.20
N HIS A 139 -9.86 15.28 10.73
CA HIS A 139 -10.61 16.48 11.06
C HIS A 139 -11.13 16.52 12.50
N ASP A 140 -11.05 15.43 13.27
CA ASP A 140 -11.46 15.36 14.68
C ASP A 140 -10.27 15.16 15.64
N SER A 141 -9.05 15.38 15.16
CA SER A 141 -7.81 15.10 15.89
C SER A 141 -6.85 16.27 15.80
N ASP A 142 -6.02 16.47 16.83
CA ASP A 142 -4.91 17.42 16.74
C ASP A 142 -3.86 16.89 15.75
N LEU A 143 -3.39 17.76 14.86
CA LEU A 143 -2.41 17.43 13.83
C LEU A 143 -1.02 17.98 14.17
N ILE A 144 0.02 17.28 13.72
CA ILE A 144 1.41 17.66 13.88
C ILE A 144 2.02 17.93 12.50
N GLU A 145 2.62 19.10 12.34
CA GLU A 145 3.43 19.41 11.17
C GLU A 145 4.91 19.08 11.43
N THR A 146 5.59 18.56 10.40
CA THR A 146 7.00 18.17 10.51
C THR A 146 7.81 18.61 9.29
N SER A 147 9.09 18.86 9.50
CA SER A 147 10.11 18.85 8.45
C SER A 147 10.28 17.46 7.82
N GLU A 148 11.02 17.37 6.72
CA GLU A 148 11.38 16.09 6.05
C GLU A 148 12.16 15.14 6.98
N ASP A 149 13.03 15.67 7.85
CA ASP A 149 13.77 14.88 8.83
C ASP A 149 12.94 14.49 10.07
N GLY A 150 11.64 14.79 10.08
CA GLY A 150 10.73 14.42 11.17
C GLY A 150 10.84 15.31 12.43
N ILE A 151 11.47 16.49 12.35
CA ILE A 151 11.38 17.51 13.40
C ILE A 151 9.98 18.14 13.35
N VAL A 152 9.30 18.18 14.48
CA VAL A 152 8.00 18.86 14.65
C VAL A 152 8.20 20.37 14.51
N THR A 153 7.41 20.99 13.64
CA THR A 153 7.46 22.43 13.35
C THR A 153 6.22 23.19 13.84
N ALA A 154 5.08 22.50 13.98
CA ALA A 154 3.87 23.09 14.53
C ALA A 154 2.91 22.01 15.08
N PHE A 155 2.03 22.45 15.99
CA PHE A 155 0.87 21.70 16.46
C PHE A 155 -0.40 22.46 16.04
N HIS A 156 -1.35 21.73 15.47
CA HIS A 156 -2.57 22.27 14.90
C HIS A 156 -3.77 21.66 15.64
N PRO A 157 -4.30 22.32 16.68
CA PRO A 157 -5.41 21.77 17.45
C PRO A 157 -6.72 21.84 16.68
N TYR A 158 -7.62 20.91 16.98
CA TYR A 158 -8.99 20.97 16.46
C TYR A 158 -9.80 22.14 17.09
N PRO A 159 -10.61 22.89 16.31
CA PRO A 159 -10.85 22.78 14.87
C PRO A 159 -9.77 23.46 14.00
N HIS A 160 -9.44 22.83 12.88
CA HIS A 160 -8.44 23.32 11.93
C HIS A 160 -8.95 24.47 11.06
N ASP A 161 -8.03 25.34 10.63
CA ASP A 161 -8.33 26.39 9.65
C ASP A 161 -8.75 25.76 8.30
N PRO A 162 -9.98 26.01 7.80
CA PRO A 162 -10.46 25.44 6.55
C PRO A 162 -9.72 25.96 5.30
N GLY A 163 -8.97 27.05 5.40
CA GLY A 163 -8.17 27.62 4.33
C GLY A 163 -6.77 27.00 4.18
N ILE A 164 -6.37 26.10 5.08
CA ILE A 164 -5.04 25.48 5.10
C ILE A 164 -5.17 23.97 4.87
N PHE A 165 -4.26 23.42 4.05
CA PHE A 165 -4.11 21.99 3.88
C PHE A 165 -3.06 21.46 4.85
N TYR A 166 -3.46 20.48 5.66
CA TYR A 166 -2.58 19.86 6.66
C TYR A 166 -2.21 18.44 6.23
N SER A 167 -1.04 18.00 6.66
CA SER A 167 -0.69 16.58 6.57
C SER A 167 -1.53 15.77 7.57
N ASN A 168 -1.92 14.55 7.18
CA ASN A 168 -2.67 13.65 8.05
C ASN A 168 -1.72 12.96 9.03
N LYS A 169 -1.29 13.69 10.06
CA LYS A 169 -0.36 13.19 11.07
C LYS A 169 -0.87 13.51 12.45
N VAL A 170 -1.49 12.52 13.09
CA VAL A 170 -2.11 12.66 14.41
C VAL A 170 -1.11 12.29 15.50
N SER A 171 -1.09 13.07 16.57
CA SER A 171 -0.37 12.74 17.80
C SER A 171 -1.06 11.57 18.51
N ALA A 172 -0.36 10.45 18.66
CA ALA A 172 -0.85 9.37 19.51
C ALA A 172 -0.30 9.54 20.92
N ALA A 173 -1.07 9.14 21.92
CA ALA A 173 -0.81 9.37 23.34
C ALA A 173 0.34 8.51 23.93
N LEU A 174 1.47 8.47 23.22
CA LEU A 174 2.65 7.65 23.46
C LEU A 174 3.92 8.47 23.13
N TYR A 175 4.76 8.71 24.14
CA TYR A 175 5.90 9.62 24.02
C TYR A 175 7.15 9.03 24.67
N TYR A 176 8.31 9.19 24.05
CA TYR A 176 9.59 9.14 24.78
C TYR A 176 10.00 10.56 25.15
N VAL A 177 10.35 10.79 26.42
CA VAL A 177 10.66 12.13 26.92
C VAL A 177 11.98 12.12 27.68
N ARG A 178 12.78 13.17 27.47
CA ARG A 178 14.00 13.41 28.23
C ARG A 178 13.68 14.17 29.49
N ARG A 179 13.93 13.57 30.66
CA ARG A 179 13.72 14.20 31.97
C ARG A 179 14.40 15.56 32.09
N GLN A 180 15.63 15.67 31.59
CA GLN A 180 16.39 16.94 31.62
C GLN A 180 15.66 18.09 30.92
N ALA A 181 14.92 17.80 29.84
CA ALA A 181 14.16 18.81 29.09
C ALA A 181 12.92 19.29 29.85
N LEU A 182 12.44 18.54 30.85
CA LEU A 182 11.29 18.89 31.67
C LEU A 182 11.64 19.75 32.88
N LEU A 183 12.91 19.83 33.30
CA LEU A 183 13.31 20.52 34.53
C LEU A 183 12.93 22.01 34.53
N ALA A 184 13.03 22.68 33.38
CA ALA A 184 12.65 24.09 33.23
C ALA A 184 11.14 24.33 33.44
N TRP A 185 10.32 23.28 33.38
CA TRP A 185 8.86 23.32 33.44
C TRP A 185 8.31 22.87 34.80
N ARG A 186 9.17 22.52 35.76
CA ARG A 186 8.77 22.01 37.09
C ARG A 186 7.84 22.94 37.86
N ALA A 187 7.99 24.26 37.68
CA ALA A 187 7.23 25.29 38.37
C ALA A 187 6.03 25.83 37.55
N THR A 188 5.72 25.23 36.40
CA THR A 188 4.61 25.66 35.54
C THR A 188 3.26 25.43 36.23
N ALA A 189 2.31 26.34 36.01
CA ALA A 189 0.97 26.22 36.55
C ALA A 189 0.24 24.99 35.99
N THR A 190 -0.55 24.32 36.83
CA THR A 190 -1.36 23.15 36.47
C THR A 190 -2.86 23.48 36.57
N PRO A 191 -3.76 22.86 35.79
CA PRO A 191 -3.54 21.68 34.94
C PRO A 191 -2.75 21.98 33.65
N LEU A 192 -1.96 21.01 33.20
CA LEU A 192 -1.10 21.09 32.01
C LEU A 192 -1.12 19.77 31.23
N ASP A 193 -1.37 19.80 29.92
CA ASP A 193 -1.38 18.63 29.04
C ASP A 193 -0.20 18.60 28.05
N PHE A 194 0.25 17.40 27.68
CA PHE A 194 1.42 17.22 26.79
C PHE A 194 1.22 17.86 25.41
N GLY A 195 0.25 17.39 24.63
CA GLY A 195 0.05 17.82 23.24
C GLY A 195 -0.54 19.23 23.11
N LYS A 196 -1.36 19.65 24.08
CA LYS A 196 -2.08 20.92 24.02
C LYS A 196 -1.26 22.10 24.57
N ASP A 197 -0.49 21.87 25.63
CA ASP A 197 0.18 22.94 26.35
C ASP A 197 1.70 22.77 26.32
N LEU A 198 2.23 21.69 26.94
CA LEU A 198 3.67 21.56 27.20
C LEU A 198 4.51 21.47 25.91
N PHE A 199 4.19 20.57 24.97
CA PHE A 199 4.97 20.43 23.75
C PHE A 199 4.93 21.68 22.85
N PRO A 200 3.78 22.35 22.62
CA PRO A 200 3.76 23.64 21.95
C PRO A 200 4.62 24.72 22.61
N GLU A 201 4.61 24.81 23.94
CA GLU A 201 5.47 25.75 24.68
C GLU A 201 6.95 25.40 24.57
N MET A 202 7.30 24.12 24.68
CA MET A 202 8.67 23.63 24.49
C MET A 202 9.20 23.95 23.11
N LEU A 203 8.38 23.73 22.08
CA LEU A 203 8.72 24.07 20.69
C LEU A 203 8.95 25.58 20.54
N ARG A 204 8.09 26.42 21.11
CA ARG A 204 8.26 27.89 21.12
C ARG A 204 9.50 28.35 21.90
N ALA A 205 9.92 27.60 22.91
CA ALA A 205 11.17 27.81 23.63
C ALA A 205 12.41 27.28 22.88
N GLY A 206 12.25 26.75 21.66
CA GLY A 206 13.34 26.27 20.82
C GLY A 206 13.77 24.82 21.09
N ALA A 207 12.98 24.04 21.84
CA ALA A 207 13.27 22.62 22.03
C ALA A 207 12.97 21.83 20.76
N GLU A 208 13.87 20.93 20.38
CA GLU A 208 13.64 20.00 19.28
C GLU A 208 12.67 18.90 19.74
N ILE A 209 11.57 18.69 19.01
CA ILE A 209 10.65 17.57 19.21
C ILE A 209 10.63 16.76 17.93
N ARG A 210 10.71 15.42 18.03
CA ARG A 210 10.70 14.52 16.87
C ARG A 210 9.37 13.80 16.76
N SER A 211 8.95 13.52 15.54
CA SER A 211 7.84 12.63 15.22
C SER A 211 8.41 11.26 14.82
N TYR A 212 7.90 10.21 15.45
CA TYR A 212 8.07 8.82 15.04
C TYR A 212 6.78 8.38 14.38
N SER A 213 6.76 8.30 13.05
CA SER A 213 5.58 7.85 12.30
C SER A 213 5.60 6.34 12.16
N SER A 214 4.58 5.67 12.68
CA SER A 214 4.44 4.22 12.60
C SER A 214 2.96 3.83 12.41
N PRO A 215 2.67 2.79 11.62
CA PRO A 215 1.32 2.36 11.31
C PRO A 215 0.80 1.28 12.30
N GLU A 216 1.57 1.02 13.35
CA GLU A 216 1.28 0.05 14.42
C GLU A 216 0.03 0.44 15.23
N TYR A 217 -0.56 -0.53 15.92
CA TYR A 217 -1.85 -0.31 16.55
C TYR A 217 -1.72 0.58 17.78
N ILE A 218 -2.36 1.74 17.76
CA ILE A 218 -2.58 2.60 18.92
C ILE A 218 -3.94 3.29 18.81
N LYS A 219 -4.83 3.07 19.79
CA LYS A 219 -6.16 3.69 19.80
C LYS A 219 -6.63 3.98 21.21
N ASP A 220 -7.20 5.16 21.41
CA ASP A 220 -7.90 5.47 22.65
C ASP A 220 -9.20 4.65 22.75
N ALA A 221 -9.49 4.15 23.95
CA ALA A 221 -10.73 3.46 24.27
C ALA A 221 -11.64 4.36 25.12
N GLY A 222 -11.55 5.68 24.96
CA GLY A 222 -12.11 6.66 25.89
C GLY A 222 -13.62 6.87 25.82
N THR A 223 -14.30 6.30 24.82
CA THR A 223 -15.76 6.37 24.57
C THR A 223 -16.32 4.98 24.30
N PRO A 224 -17.63 4.73 24.48
CA PRO A 224 -18.23 3.41 24.26
C PRO A 224 -17.98 2.87 22.85
N ALA A 225 -18.17 3.71 21.82
CA ALA A 225 -17.94 3.31 20.43
C ALA A 225 -16.47 2.95 20.15
N ARG A 226 -15.52 3.71 20.72
CA ARG A 226 -14.09 3.42 20.56
C ARG A 226 -13.68 2.15 21.30
N PHE A 227 -14.17 1.97 22.53
CA PHE A 227 -13.96 0.74 23.30
C PHE A 227 -14.52 -0.50 22.58
N ASP A 228 -15.75 -0.44 22.07
CA ASP A 228 -16.37 -1.52 21.31
C ASP A 228 -15.53 -1.86 20.05
N LYS A 229 -15.02 -0.82 19.35
CA LYS A 229 -14.11 -0.99 18.20
C LYS A 229 -12.80 -1.67 18.59
N VAL A 230 -12.17 -1.26 19.69
CA VAL A 230 -10.92 -1.89 20.17
C VAL A 230 -11.17 -3.35 20.56
N CYS A 231 -12.29 -3.66 21.22
CA CYS A 231 -12.67 -5.05 21.54
C CYS A 231 -12.85 -5.90 20.28
N ALA A 232 -13.49 -5.37 19.24
CA ALA A 232 -13.63 -6.05 17.95
C ALA A 232 -12.29 -6.23 17.22
N ASP A 233 -11.44 -5.19 17.22
CA ASP A 233 -10.09 -5.24 16.64
C ASP A 233 -9.21 -6.28 17.38
N PHE A 234 -9.33 -6.39 18.70
CA PHE A 234 -8.66 -7.43 19.50
C PHE A 234 -9.16 -8.82 19.13
N ALA A 235 -10.48 -9.03 19.13
CA ALA A 235 -11.09 -10.33 18.84
C ALA A 235 -10.78 -10.84 17.42
N SER A 236 -10.66 -9.93 16.44
CA SER A 236 -10.29 -10.26 15.06
C SER A 236 -8.79 -10.51 14.86
N GLY A 237 -7.95 -10.26 15.88
CA GLY A 237 -6.50 -10.36 15.81
C GLY A 237 -5.81 -9.20 15.07
N ARG A 238 -6.56 -8.14 14.71
CA ARG A 238 -6.02 -6.97 13.99
C ARG A 238 -4.90 -6.27 14.74
N ILE A 239 -5.03 -6.16 16.07
CA ILE A 239 -4.04 -5.49 16.93
C ILE A 239 -2.66 -6.14 16.73
N ALA A 240 -2.59 -7.47 16.89
CA ALA A 240 -1.35 -8.22 16.71
C ALA A 240 -0.81 -8.16 15.26
N ARG A 241 -1.69 -8.23 14.25
CA ARG A 241 -1.28 -8.15 12.83
C ARG A 241 -0.71 -6.78 12.44
N ALA A 242 -1.11 -5.71 13.12
CA ALA A 242 -0.64 -4.37 12.83
C ALA A 242 0.79 -4.11 13.34
N SER A 243 1.32 -4.96 14.24
CA SER A 243 2.69 -4.89 14.73
C SER A 243 3.69 -5.07 13.59
N LEU A 244 4.72 -4.23 13.55
CA LEU A 244 5.80 -4.35 12.55
C LEU A 244 6.74 -5.53 12.82
N ALA A 245 6.58 -6.25 13.93
CA ALA A 245 7.21 -7.56 14.12
C ALA A 245 6.63 -8.63 13.16
N SER A 246 5.42 -8.41 12.65
CA SER A 246 4.80 -9.24 11.61
C SER A 246 4.91 -8.56 10.25
N SER A 247 5.06 -9.36 9.19
CA SER A 247 5.12 -8.83 7.83
C SER A 247 3.79 -8.21 7.41
N GLN A 248 3.84 -7.04 6.78
CA GLN A 248 2.68 -6.26 6.37
C GLN A 248 2.40 -6.44 4.88
N LYS A 249 1.13 -6.46 4.49
CA LYS A 249 0.74 -6.34 3.07
C LYS A 249 0.58 -4.88 2.69
N ALA A 250 0.99 -4.50 1.48
CA ALA A 250 0.95 -3.12 1.03
C ALA A 250 0.35 -2.97 -0.37
N VAL A 251 -0.25 -1.80 -0.59
CA VAL A 251 -0.58 -1.30 -1.93
C VAL A 251 0.25 -0.04 -2.14
N PHE A 252 1.19 -0.11 -3.07
CA PHE A 252 1.97 1.02 -3.55
C PHE A 252 1.21 1.71 -4.68
N LEU A 253 0.99 3.01 -4.56
CA LEU A 253 0.19 3.80 -5.49
C LEU A 253 1.05 4.87 -6.16
N ASP A 254 0.97 5.01 -7.48
CA ASP A 254 1.37 6.28 -8.08
C ASP A 254 0.38 7.38 -7.70
N ARG A 255 0.83 8.63 -7.75
CA ARG A 255 0.02 9.80 -7.47
C ARG A 255 -0.70 10.26 -8.74
N ASP A 256 0.07 10.77 -9.69
CA ASP A 256 -0.43 11.38 -10.91
C ASP A 256 -0.96 10.30 -11.86
N GLY A 257 -2.20 10.44 -12.32
CA GLY A 257 -2.84 9.47 -13.22
C GLY A 257 -3.44 8.26 -12.52
N CYS A 258 -3.20 8.07 -11.21
CA CYS A 258 -3.72 6.95 -10.43
C CYS A 258 -4.59 7.40 -9.24
N ILE A 259 -4.09 8.29 -8.37
CA ILE A 259 -4.88 8.90 -7.28
C ILE A 259 -5.55 10.19 -7.77
N ASN A 260 -4.81 11.05 -8.46
CA ASN A 260 -5.28 12.33 -8.98
C ASN A 260 -5.21 12.37 -10.51
N VAL A 261 -5.97 13.29 -11.10
CA VAL A 261 -5.95 13.51 -12.54
C VAL A 261 -4.56 13.97 -12.95
N ASP A 262 -3.98 13.33 -13.98
CA ASP A 262 -2.71 13.77 -14.56
C ASP A 262 -2.93 14.91 -15.55
N TYR A 263 -2.71 16.15 -15.10
CA TYR A 263 -2.64 17.33 -15.97
C TYR A 263 -1.22 17.61 -16.49
N GLY A 264 -0.33 16.62 -16.43
CA GLY A 264 1.07 16.69 -16.84
C GLY A 264 1.99 17.14 -15.71
N HIS A 265 1.94 18.44 -15.35
CA HIS A 265 2.81 19.00 -14.31
C HIS A 265 1.99 19.65 -13.21
N ILE A 266 1.86 18.93 -12.09
CA ILE A 266 1.19 19.43 -10.89
C ILE A 266 2.25 20.12 -10.03
N ASP A 267 2.32 21.43 -10.23
CA ASP A 267 3.27 22.36 -9.63
C ASP A 267 2.62 23.23 -8.53
N ARG A 268 1.30 23.18 -8.38
CA ARG A 268 0.54 23.92 -7.36
C ARG A 268 -0.74 23.19 -6.91
N PRO A 269 -1.23 23.44 -5.68
CA PRO A 269 -2.38 22.73 -5.12
C PRO A 269 -3.65 22.85 -5.97
N GLU A 270 -3.88 23.95 -6.68
CA GLU A 270 -5.10 24.18 -7.47
C GLU A 270 -5.24 23.20 -8.64
N ARG A 271 -4.13 22.60 -9.09
CA ARG A 271 -4.11 21.57 -10.14
C ARG A 271 -4.29 20.15 -9.61
N PHE A 272 -4.28 19.97 -8.30
CA PHE A 272 -4.57 18.68 -7.70
C PHE A 272 -6.08 18.44 -7.67
N GLU A 273 -6.54 17.38 -8.32
CA GLU A 273 -7.94 16.94 -8.34
C GLU A 273 -7.97 15.42 -8.22
N LEU A 274 -8.66 14.88 -7.21
CA LEU A 274 -8.84 13.44 -7.05
C LEU A 274 -9.61 12.84 -8.24
N ILE A 275 -9.14 11.69 -8.72
CA ILE A 275 -9.93 10.86 -9.64
C ILE A 275 -11.15 10.32 -8.88
N GLY A 276 -12.32 10.33 -9.54
CA GLY A 276 -13.55 9.78 -8.97
C GLY A 276 -13.36 8.34 -8.48
N GLY A 277 -13.78 8.07 -7.24
CA GLY A 277 -13.65 6.75 -6.58
C GLY A 277 -12.26 6.41 -6.01
N ALA A 278 -11.22 7.22 -6.27
CA ALA A 278 -9.88 6.96 -5.74
C ALA A 278 -9.84 6.94 -4.20
N ALA A 279 -10.52 7.90 -3.56
CA ALA A 279 -10.60 7.94 -2.10
C ALA A 279 -11.34 6.73 -1.53
N ASP A 280 -12.47 6.32 -2.13
CA ASP A 280 -13.24 5.14 -1.69
C ASP A 280 -12.42 3.84 -1.83
N ALA A 281 -11.64 3.74 -2.89
CA ALA A 281 -10.72 2.62 -3.13
C ALA A 281 -9.62 2.55 -2.06
N ILE A 282 -8.99 3.69 -1.75
CA ILE A 282 -7.98 3.79 -0.67
C ILE A 282 -8.60 3.43 0.68
N ALA A 283 -9.80 3.93 0.98
CA ALA A 283 -10.53 3.58 2.19
C ALA A 283 -10.84 2.07 2.27
N CYS A 284 -11.13 1.41 1.14
CA CYS A 284 -11.26 -0.05 1.07
C CYS A 284 -9.95 -0.75 1.46
N PHE A 285 -8.81 -0.30 0.93
CA PHE A 285 -7.50 -0.85 1.30
C PHE A 285 -7.18 -0.64 2.79
N ASN A 286 -7.45 0.55 3.34
CA ASN A 286 -7.27 0.85 4.76
C ASN A 286 -8.10 -0.10 5.65
N ARG A 287 -9.38 -0.33 5.28
CA ARG A 287 -10.28 -1.26 6.00
C ARG A 287 -9.82 -2.71 5.89
N ALA A 288 -9.24 -3.08 4.75
CA ALA A 288 -8.70 -4.41 4.51
C ALA A 288 -7.29 -4.62 5.09
N GLU A 289 -6.78 -3.69 5.90
CA GLU A 289 -5.48 -3.76 6.58
C GLU A 289 -4.28 -3.81 5.61
N TYR A 290 -4.40 -3.21 4.42
CA TYR A 290 -3.25 -2.93 3.56
C TYR A 290 -2.60 -1.61 3.98
N ARG A 291 -1.26 -1.58 3.97
CA ARG A 291 -0.51 -0.32 4.04
C ARG A 291 -0.62 0.40 2.69
N THR A 292 -1.18 1.60 2.68
CA THR A 292 -1.39 2.40 1.47
C THR A 292 -0.26 3.41 1.34
N ILE A 293 0.68 3.15 0.42
CA ILE A 293 1.94 3.89 0.33
C ILE A 293 2.02 4.56 -1.04
N VAL A 294 2.19 5.88 -1.07
CA VAL A 294 2.37 6.60 -2.35
C VAL A 294 3.84 6.52 -2.77
N VAL A 295 4.11 6.13 -4.01
CA VAL A 295 5.45 6.09 -4.61
C VAL A 295 5.43 6.81 -5.96
N THR A 296 5.97 8.03 -6.00
CA THR A 296 5.79 8.91 -7.17
C THR A 296 7.06 9.62 -7.65
N ASN A 297 7.16 9.88 -8.96
CA ASN A 297 8.22 10.70 -9.53
C ASN A 297 7.76 12.16 -9.56
N GLN A 298 8.43 13.07 -8.87
CA GLN A 298 8.06 14.48 -8.77
C GLN A 298 9.14 15.38 -9.39
N PRO A 299 9.36 15.31 -10.72
CA PRO A 299 10.42 16.04 -11.39
C PRO A 299 10.22 17.56 -11.42
N VAL A 300 9.00 18.04 -11.10
CA VAL A 300 8.66 19.47 -11.02
C VAL A 300 9.61 20.24 -10.10
N VAL A 301 10.12 19.58 -9.04
CA VAL A 301 11.13 20.15 -8.14
C VAL A 301 12.48 20.32 -8.84
N ALA A 302 13.03 19.26 -9.45
CA ALA A 302 14.28 19.36 -10.21
C ALA A 302 14.19 20.31 -11.40
N ARG A 303 13.00 20.50 -11.97
CA ARG A 303 12.76 21.43 -13.09
C ARG A 303 12.69 22.89 -12.65
N GLY A 304 12.49 23.15 -11.36
CA GLY A 304 12.27 24.50 -10.84
C GLY A 304 10.83 24.99 -11.03
N ASP A 305 9.90 24.10 -11.38
CA ASP A 305 8.49 24.43 -11.57
C ASP A 305 7.81 24.73 -10.21
N CYS A 306 8.26 24.07 -9.13
CA CYS A 306 7.83 24.35 -7.76
C CYS A 306 8.93 24.02 -6.73
N SER A 307 8.84 24.59 -5.53
CA SER A 307 9.72 24.27 -4.41
C SER A 307 9.30 22.97 -3.71
N LEU A 308 10.18 22.42 -2.86
CA LEU A 308 9.79 21.31 -1.97
C LEU A 308 8.62 21.68 -1.04
N GLN A 309 8.54 22.94 -0.61
CA GLN A 309 7.44 23.41 0.23
C GLN A 309 6.10 23.47 -0.54
N ASP A 310 6.14 23.86 -1.81
CA ASP A 310 4.96 23.82 -2.68
C ASP A 310 4.51 22.38 -2.90
N LEU A 311 5.45 21.45 -3.15
CA LEU A 311 5.16 20.02 -3.27
C LEU A 311 4.52 19.45 -1.98
N ARG A 312 5.03 19.84 -0.80
CA ARG A 312 4.40 19.47 0.48
C ARG A 312 2.98 20.00 0.58
N THR A 313 2.71 21.22 0.12
CA THR A 313 1.36 21.79 0.12
C THR A 313 0.41 20.99 -0.80
N ILE A 314 0.90 20.52 -1.95
CA ILE A 314 0.16 19.63 -2.85
C ILE A 314 -0.15 18.30 -2.16
N HIS A 315 0.83 17.70 -1.49
CA HIS A 315 0.64 16.45 -0.73
C HIS A 315 -0.33 16.63 0.45
N ASN A 316 -0.24 17.74 1.18
CA ASN A 316 -1.18 18.05 2.25
C ASN A 316 -2.60 18.19 1.70
N LYS A 317 -2.77 18.80 0.51
CA LYS A 317 -4.09 18.88 -0.14
C LYS A 317 -4.62 17.48 -0.45
N MET A 318 -3.79 16.60 -1.01
CA MET A 318 -4.16 15.20 -1.25
C MET A 318 -4.61 14.51 0.04
N GLU A 319 -3.81 14.58 1.10
CA GLU A 319 -4.15 13.95 2.39
C GLU A 319 -5.42 14.53 3.00
N THR A 320 -5.62 15.85 2.89
CA THR A 320 -6.84 16.53 3.35
C THR A 320 -8.07 16.06 2.59
N GLU A 321 -8.00 15.97 1.25
CA GLU A 321 -9.11 15.52 0.42
C GLU A 321 -9.43 14.03 0.63
N LEU A 322 -8.42 13.18 0.78
CA LEU A 322 -8.60 11.77 1.18
C LEU A 322 -9.27 11.66 2.56
N GLY A 323 -8.80 12.44 3.53
CA GLY A 323 -9.31 12.43 4.90
C GLY A 323 -10.78 12.89 5.00
N ARG A 324 -11.26 13.73 4.09
CA ARG A 324 -12.69 14.10 3.98
C ARG A 324 -13.57 12.92 3.57
N CYS A 325 -13.01 11.92 2.91
CA CYS A 325 -13.69 10.70 2.47
C CYS A 325 -13.40 9.50 3.38
N GLY A 326 -12.75 9.70 4.54
CA GLY A 326 -12.38 8.61 5.44
C GLY A 326 -11.25 7.71 4.92
N ALA A 327 -10.43 8.23 4.00
CA ALA A 327 -9.30 7.54 3.41
C ALA A 327 -7.98 8.16 3.89
N PHE A 328 -6.92 7.38 3.95
CA PHE A 328 -5.58 7.88 4.25
C PHE A 328 -4.48 7.05 3.59
N VAL A 329 -3.30 7.66 3.48
CA VAL A 329 -2.05 6.99 3.07
C VAL A 329 -1.13 6.89 4.27
N ASP A 330 -0.48 5.75 4.44
CA ASP A 330 0.47 5.50 5.54
C ASP A 330 1.76 6.32 5.37
N ALA A 331 2.19 6.55 4.12
CA ALA A 331 3.37 7.34 3.79
C ALA A 331 3.37 7.81 2.32
N ILE A 332 4.16 8.86 2.06
CA ILE A 332 4.43 9.38 0.71
C ILE A 332 5.93 9.37 0.47
N TYR A 333 6.36 8.52 -0.46
CA TYR A 333 7.72 8.45 -0.97
C TYR A 333 7.75 9.08 -2.36
N PHE A 334 8.64 10.04 -2.57
CA PHE A 334 8.75 10.70 -3.87
C PHE A 334 10.20 10.93 -4.29
N CYS A 335 10.43 10.92 -5.59
CA CYS A 335 11.73 11.24 -6.15
C CYS A 335 11.70 12.65 -6.77
N PRO A 336 12.43 13.64 -6.19
CA PRO A 336 12.45 15.00 -6.73
C PRO A 336 13.39 15.14 -7.94
N HIS A 337 14.19 14.12 -8.26
CA HIS A 337 15.29 14.16 -9.22
C HIS A 337 14.85 14.03 -10.68
N HIS A 338 15.67 14.58 -11.59
CA HIS A 338 15.52 14.40 -13.03
C HIS A 338 16.90 14.23 -13.69
N PRO A 339 17.13 13.21 -14.55
CA PRO A 339 18.46 12.98 -15.12
C PRO A 339 18.85 14.02 -16.18
N ASP A 340 17.89 14.53 -16.93
CA ASP A 340 18.14 15.48 -18.03
C ASP A 340 18.25 16.93 -17.53
N ARG A 341 19.04 17.72 -18.23
CA ARG A 341 19.32 19.15 -18.01
C ARG A 341 18.71 20.02 -19.12
N GLY A 342 18.68 21.32 -18.90
CA GLY A 342 18.24 22.32 -19.89
C GLY A 342 16.84 22.86 -19.66
N PHE A 343 16.27 22.68 -18.46
CA PHE A 343 15.01 23.30 -18.08
C PHE A 343 15.25 24.72 -17.54
N ILE A 344 14.34 25.63 -17.83
CA ILE A 344 14.42 27.01 -17.32
C ILE A 344 14.17 27.00 -15.81
N GLY A 345 15.09 27.54 -15.02
CA GLY A 345 14.96 27.59 -13.55
C GLY A 345 15.36 26.30 -12.84
N GLU A 346 16.02 25.37 -13.53
CA GLU A 346 16.31 24.05 -12.99
C GLU A 346 17.19 24.05 -11.73
N VAL A 347 16.90 23.12 -10.82
CA VAL A 347 17.71 22.92 -9.61
C VAL A 347 18.86 21.98 -9.93
N GLU A 348 20.03 22.53 -10.23
CA GLU A 348 21.20 21.78 -10.71
C GLU A 348 21.58 20.59 -9.81
N ALA A 349 21.45 20.74 -8.49
CA ALA A 349 21.77 19.69 -7.51
C ALA A 349 20.87 18.46 -7.65
N LEU A 350 19.65 18.62 -8.19
CA LEU A 350 18.70 17.53 -8.39
C LEU A 350 18.80 16.90 -9.79
N LYS A 351 19.75 17.34 -10.61
CA LYS A 351 19.99 16.84 -11.98
C LYS A 351 20.92 15.63 -12.01
N VAL A 352 20.43 14.53 -11.45
CA VAL A 352 21.21 13.30 -11.22
C VAL A 352 20.45 12.05 -11.66
N ARG A 353 21.21 11.01 -11.99
CA ARG A 353 20.69 9.63 -12.03
C ARG A 353 20.69 9.10 -10.60
N CYS A 354 19.52 8.72 -10.10
CA CYS A 354 19.33 8.26 -8.73
C CYS A 354 18.66 6.89 -8.69
N ASN A 355 18.69 6.24 -7.51
CA ASN A 355 17.99 4.98 -7.30
C ASN A 355 16.51 5.16 -6.91
N CYS A 356 16.06 6.40 -6.63
CA CYS A 356 14.65 6.66 -6.27
C CYS A 356 13.70 6.78 -7.46
N ARG A 357 14.19 7.21 -8.63
CA ARG A 357 13.32 7.56 -9.74
C ARG A 357 12.80 6.28 -10.38
N LYS A 358 11.48 6.09 -10.40
CA LYS A 358 10.85 4.95 -11.10
C LYS A 358 11.35 4.92 -12.55
N PRO A 359 11.73 3.74 -13.07
CA PRO A 359 11.50 2.39 -12.53
C PRO A 359 12.62 1.82 -11.65
N ALA A 360 13.50 2.64 -11.06
CA ALA A 360 14.39 2.17 -9.99
C ALA A 360 13.58 1.88 -8.71
N THR A 361 14.04 0.92 -7.89
CA THR A 361 13.25 0.36 -6.78
C THR A 361 13.45 1.08 -5.45
N GLY A 362 14.36 2.05 -5.36
CA GLY A 362 14.84 2.58 -4.08
C GLY A 362 13.75 3.10 -3.14
N LEU A 363 12.71 3.76 -3.66
CA LEU A 363 11.58 4.23 -2.84
C LEU A 363 10.72 3.07 -2.30
N VAL A 364 10.52 2.02 -3.11
CA VAL A 364 9.80 0.82 -2.67
C VAL A 364 10.64 0.04 -1.67
N ASP A 365 11.95 -0.06 -1.88
CA ASP A 365 12.86 -0.77 -0.98
C ASP A 365 12.89 -0.10 0.41
N GLU A 366 12.96 1.23 0.45
CA GLU A 366 12.88 2.01 1.69
C GLU A 366 11.55 1.79 2.42
N ALA A 367 10.44 1.83 1.70
CA ALA A 367 9.13 1.55 2.27
C ALA A 367 8.98 0.10 2.76
N VAL A 368 9.53 -0.88 2.02
CA VAL A 368 9.51 -2.29 2.42
C VAL A 368 10.24 -2.50 3.74
N GLU A 369 11.40 -1.87 3.93
CA GLU A 369 12.15 -1.92 5.18
C GLU A 369 11.40 -1.20 6.32
N ALA A 370 10.93 0.02 6.08
CA ALA A 370 10.28 0.84 7.11
C ALA A 370 8.99 0.19 7.64
N PHE A 371 8.23 -0.48 6.78
CA PHE A 371 6.93 -1.07 7.07
C PHE A 371 6.95 -2.61 7.19
N ASN A 372 8.11 -3.26 7.12
CA ASN A 372 8.24 -4.72 7.10
C ASN A 372 7.30 -5.39 6.07
N VAL A 373 7.33 -4.93 4.82
CA VAL A 373 6.34 -5.34 3.81
C VAL A 373 6.68 -6.71 3.21
N ASP A 374 5.69 -7.59 3.15
CA ASP A 374 5.72 -8.80 2.33
C ASP A 374 5.39 -8.45 0.87
N ARG A 375 6.41 -8.47 0.01
CA ARG A 375 6.30 -8.23 -1.43
C ARG A 375 5.34 -9.20 -2.12
N SER A 376 5.28 -10.45 -1.65
CA SER A 376 4.44 -11.50 -2.23
C SER A 376 2.94 -11.31 -1.93
N GLN A 377 2.60 -10.48 -0.96
CA GLN A 377 1.21 -10.13 -0.61
C GLN A 377 0.87 -8.68 -1.00
N SER A 378 1.75 -8.03 -1.77
CA SER A 378 1.65 -6.60 -2.08
C SER A 378 1.40 -6.35 -3.56
N TRP A 379 1.03 -5.10 -3.86
CA TRP A 379 0.63 -4.63 -5.18
C TRP A 379 1.27 -3.28 -5.49
N ILE A 380 1.67 -3.05 -6.74
CA ILE A 380 1.97 -1.73 -7.27
C ILE A 380 0.91 -1.36 -8.29
N ILE A 381 0.27 -0.21 -8.09
CA ILE A 381 -0.79 0.32 -8.94
C ILE A 381 -0.32 1.66 -9.52
N GLY A 382 -0.34 1.78 -10.83
CA GLY A 382 0.04 3.01 -11.52
C GLY A 382 -0.50 3.03 -12.95
N ASP A 383 -0.33 4.14 -13.64
CA ASP A 383 -0.90 4.39 -14.97
C ASP A 383 0.14 4.26 -16.10
N SER A 384 1.44 4.14 -15.77
CA SER A 384 2.51 4.21 -16.76
C SER A 384 3.29 2.90 -16.91
N SER A 385 3.99 2.74 -18.04
CA SER A 385 4.93 1.62 -18.20
C SER A 385 6.09 1.66 -17.19
N SER A 386 6.37 2.82 -16.60
CA SER A 386 7.37 2.96 -15.53
C SER A 386 6.92 2.28 -14.23
N ASP A 387 5.63 2.28 -13.91
CA ASP A 387 5.10 1.65 -12.69
C ASP A 387 5.10 0.13 -12.83
N VAL A 388 4.74 -0.36 -14.01
CA VAL A 388 4.82 -1.78 -14.35
C VAL A 388 6.28 -2.27 -14.30
N ALA A 389 7.22 -1.48 -14.82
CA ALA A 389 8.64 -1.81 -14.76
C ALA A 389 9.18 -1.77 -13.32
N LEU A 390 8.73 -0.82 -12.49
CA LEU A 390 9.02 -0.78 -11.06
C LEU A 390 8.55 -2.07 -10.38
N ALA A 391 7.28 -2.44 -10.57
CA ALA A 391 6.67 -3.63 -9.97
C ALA A 391 7.45 -4.91 -10.29
N LYS A 392 7.78 -5.13 -11.57
CA LYS A 392 8.61 -6.27 -12.01
C LYS A 392 9.97 -6.30 -11.32
N ARG A 393 10.67 -5.16 -11.26
CA ARG A 393 12.00 -5.05 -10.61
C ARG A 393 11.92 -5.24 -9.10
N SER A 394 10.81 -4.84 -8.50
CA SER A 394 10.53 -5.02 -7.09
C SER A 394 10.04 -6.43 -6.76
N GLY A 395 9.73 -7.29 -7.74
CA GLY A 395 9.11 -8.59 -7.47
C GLY A 395 7.72 -8.48 -6.82
N ILE A 396 6.99 -7.40 -7.14
CA ILE A 396 5.64 -7.12 -6.63
C ILE A 396 4.67 -7.16 -7.82
N ARG A 397 3.45 -7.64 -7.60
CA ARG A 397 2.40 -7.68 -8.64
C ARG A 397 2.07 -6.29 -9.15
N SER A 398 1.85 -6.19 -10.46
CA SER A 398 1.52 -4.94 -11.14
C SER A 398 0.05 -4.87 -11.54
N ILE A 399 -0.58 -3.74 -11.22
CA ILE A 399 -1.88 -3.35 -11.77
C ILE A 399 -1.68 -2.04 -12.54
N LEU A 400 -1.97 -2.07 -13.83
CA LEU A 400 -2.04 -0.89 -14.66
C LEU A 400 -3.46 -0.32 -14.63
N VAL A 401 -3.63 0.91 -14.17
CA VAL A 401 -4.91 1.62 -14.30
C VAL A 401 -5.02 2.27 -15.68
N GLU A 402 -6.24 2.37 -16.20
CA GLU A 402 -6.50 2.91 -17.53
C GLU A 402 -6.62 4.44 -17.58
N THR A 403 -6.69 5.08 -16.41
CA THR A 403 -6.57 6.53 -16.19
C THR A 403 -5.17 7.05 -16.55
N GLY A 404 -4.98 8.38 -16.58
CA GLY A 404 -3.68 8.98 -16.89
C GLY A 404 -3.11 8.54 -18.25
N ALA A 405 -1.84 8.11 -18.27
CA ALA A 405 -1.16 7.57 -19.44
C ALA A 405 -1.72 6.21 -19.89
N GLY A 406 -2.34 5.45 -18.98
CA GLY A 406 -3.01 4.19 -19.29
C GLY A 406 -2.13 3.10 -19.96
N GLY A 407 -0.82 3.15 -19.73
CA GLY A 407 0.20 2.29 -20.33
C GLY A 407 0.50 2.57 -21.81
N LEU A 408 0.07 3.72 -22.34
CA LEU A 408 0.26 4.12 -23.74
C LEU A 408 1.52 5.00 -23.95
N ASP A 409 2.35 5.16 -22.93
CA ASP A 409 3.52 6.05 -22.96
C ASP A 409 4.78 5.45 -23.62
N SER A 410 4.77 4.15 -23.93
CA SER A 410 5.84 3.42 -24.62
C SER A 410 7.26 3.58 -24.03
N LYS A 411 7.39 4.04 -22.77
CA LYS A 411 8.71 4.30 -22.16
C LYS A 411 9.48 3.03 -21.86
N TYR A 412 8.78 1.97 -21.44
CA TYR A 412 9.36 0.67 -21.13
C TYR A 412 8.59 -0.46 -21.82
N PRO A 413 9.28 -1.44 -22.43
CA PRO A 413 8.65 -2.57 -23.10
C PRO A 413 8.23 -3.65 -22.08
N VAL A 414 7.25 -3.33 -21.24
CA VAL A 414 6.77 -4.20 -20.17
C VAL A 414 5.27 -4.44 -20.29
N MET A 415 4.83 -5.59 -19.79
CA MET A 415 3.43 -5.97 -19.70
C MET A 415 3.03 -6.07 -18.23
N PRO A 416 1.90 -5.49 -17.80
CA PRO A 416 1.41 -5.65 -16.44
C PRO A 416 0.80 -7.03 -16.21
N ASP A 417 0.70 -7.44 -14.95
CA ASP A 417 0.01 -8.67 -14.54
C ASP A 417 -1.50 -8.50 -14.71
N TYR A 418 -2.03 -7.32 -14.35
CA TYR A 418 -3.43 -6.97 -14.50
C TYR A 418 -3.62 -5.55 -15.05
N THR A 419 -4.75 -5.31 -15.73
CA THR A 419 -5.15 -3.98 -16.21
C THR A 419 -6.61 -3.75 -15.87
N VAL A 420 -6.92 -2.60 -15.28
CA VAL A 420 -8.23 -2.22 -14.73
C VAL A 420 -8.55 -0.77 -15.05
N THR A 421 -9.83 -0.38 -15.08
CA THR A 421 -10.18 0.98 -15.51
C THR A 421 -9.61 2.08 -14.61
N ASP A 422 -9.75 1.91 -13.30
CA ASP A 422 -9.36 2.90 -12.30
C ASP A 422 -8.99 2.22 -10.96
N LEU A 423 -8.73 3.04 -9.94
CA LEU A 423 -8.35 2.54 -8.61
C LEU A 423 -9.50 1.81 -7.90
N SER A 424 -10.76 2.15 -8.19
CA SER A 424 -11.93 1.46 -7.63
C SER A 424 -12.01 0.02 -8.15
N GLU A 425 -11.74 -0.15 -9.44
CA GLU A 425 -11.64 -1.46 -10.07
C GLU A 425 -10.45 -2.25 -9.53
N ALA A 426 -9.30 -1.60 -9.30
CA ALA A 426 -8.16 -2.23 -8.66
C ALA A 426 -8.49 -2.75 -7.24
N ALA A 427 -9.24 -1.98 -6.45
CA ALA A 427 -9.68 -2.42 -5.12
C ALA A 427 -10.60 -3.64 -5.18
N LYS A 428 -11.55 -3.67 -6.14
CA LYS A 428 -12.40 -4.85 -6.38
C LYS A 428 -11.57 -6.07 -6.80
N LEU A 429 -10.58 -5.86 -7.67
CA LEU A 429 -9.67 -6.91 -8.10
C LEU A 429 -8.97 -7.53 -6.90
N ILE A 430 -8.26 -6.72 -6.11
CA ILE A 430 -7.43 -7.21 -5.00
C ILE A 430 -8.27 -7.86 -3.91
N LEU A 431 -9.39 -7.25 -3.52
CA LEU A 431 -10.12 -7.64 -2.31
C LEU A 431 -11.17 -8.74 -2.55
N THR A 432 -11.64 -8.90 -3.78
CA THR A 432 -12.76 -9.79 -4.09
C THR A 432 -12.42 -10.77 -5.20
N VAL A 433 -11.90 -10.28 -6.33
CA VAL A 433 -11.77 -11.10 -7.54
C VAL A 433 -10.52 -11.97 -7.51
N HIS A 434 -9.39 -11.41 -7.09
CA HIS A 434 -8.10 -12.09 -7.07
C HIS A 434 -8.13 -13.37 -6.22
N PRO A 435 -8.69 -13.39 -4.99
CA PRO A 435 -8.85 -14.64 -4.23
C PRO A 435 -9.60 -15.73 -5.02
N ILE A 436 -10.71 -15.38 -5.68
CA ILE A 436 -11.52 -16.32 -6.48
C ILE A 436 -10.71 -16.83 -7.69
N LEU A 437 -9.95 -15.95 -8.34
CA LEU A 437 -9.09 -16.32 -9.47
C LEU A 437 -7.97 -17.26 -9.04
N ILE A 438 -7.37 -17.03 -7.87
CA ILE A 438 -6.32 -17.88 -7.31
C ILE A 438 -6.86 -19.27 -6.97
N ASP A 439 -8.03 -19.36 -6.34
CA ASP A 439 -8.68 -20.65 -6.06
C ASP A 439 -8.97 -21.40 -7.37
N THR A 440 -9.56 -20.72 -8.36
CA THR A 440 -9.86 -21.29 -9.68
C THR A 440 -8.58 -21.77 -10.39
N ALA A 441 -7.54 -20.95 -10.39
CA ALA A 441 -6.26 -21.30 -11.01
C ALA A 441 -5.55 -22.45 -10.27
N SER A 442 -5.72 -22.55 -8.96
CA SER A 442 -5.20 -23.66 -8.15
C SER A 442 -5.82 -24.99 -8.55
N ASP A 443 -7.14 -25.04 -8.70
CA ASP A 443 -7.82 -26.24 -9.16
C ASP A 443 -7.40 -26.64 -10.57
N LEU A 444 -7.36 -25.67 -11.49
CA LEU A 444 -6.97 -25.90 -12.89
C LEU A 444 -5.53 -26.38 -13.06
N THR A 445 -4.64 -25.99 -12.15
CA THR A 445 -3.21 -26.26 -12.28
C THR A 445 -2.71 -27.37 -11.35
N ALA A 446 -3.59 -28.02 -10.58
CA ALA A 446 -3.21 -29.03 -9.59
C ALA A 446 -2.27 -30.13 -10.13
N HIS A 447 -2.43 -30.51 -11.40
CA HIS A 447 -1.64 -31.55 -12.07
C HIS A 447 -0.44 -31.05 -12.87
N VAL A 448 -0.27 -29.73 -13.01
CA VAL A 448 0.87 -29.12 -13.71
C VAL A 448 2.15 -29.44 -12.96
N LYS A 449 3.19 -29.81 -13.71
CA LYS A 449 4.52 -30.16 -13.24
C LYS A 449 5.57 -29.16 -13.76
N PRO A 450 6.73 -29.06 -13.09
CA PRO A 450 7.87 -28.33 -13.64
C PRO A 450 8.19 -28.74 -15.09
N GLY A 451 8.47 -27.75 -15.93
CA GLY A 451 8.73 -27.91 -17.36
C GLY A 451 7.49 -28.13 -18.25
N ASP A 452 6.28 -28.15 -17.70
CA ASP A 452 5.05 -28.22 -18.50
C ASP A 452 4.74 -26.88 -19.21
N VAL A 453 3.79 -26.93 -20.15
CA VAL A 453 3.33 -25.75 -20.90
C VAL A 453 1.81 -25.62 -20.78
N CYS A 454 1.35 -24.48 -20.25
CA CYS A 454 -0.05 -24.11 -20.16
C CYS A 454 -0.41 -23.18 -21.33
N PHE A 455 -1.34 -23.57 -22.20
CA PHE A 455 -1.84 -22.74 -23.29
C PHE A 455 -3.19 -22.12 -22.93
N VAL A 456 -3.27 -20.79 -22.90
CA VAL A 456 -4.48 -20.05 -22.58
C VAL A 456 -4.99 -19.29 -23.81
N GLY A 457 -6.04 -19.84 -24.44
CA GLY A 457 -6.69 -19.26 -25.61
C GLY A 457 -8.09 -18.72 -25.33
N GLY A 458 -8.68 -18.08 -26.34
CA GLY A 458 -9.98 -17.41 -26.21
C GLY A 458 -10.01 -16.08 -26.93
N LEU A 459 -11.22 -15.57 -27.16
CA LEU A 459 -11.41 -14.37 -27.97
C LEU A 459 -10.72 -13.13 -27.38
N SER A 460 -10.34 -12.16 -28.21
CA SER A 460 -9.79 -10.89 -27.74
C SER A 460 -10.70 -10.28 -26.67
N ARG A 461 -10.09 -9.79 -25.58
CA ARG A 461 -10.76 -9.25 -24.39
C ARG A 461 -11.64 -10.23 -23.60
N SER A 462 -11.45 -11.54 -23.75
CA SER A 462 -12.14 -12.54 -22.91
C SER A 462 -11.62 -12.69 -21.49
N GLY A 463 -10.43 -12.13 -21.16
CA GLY A 463 -9.80 -12.28 -19.84
C GLY A 463 -8.66 -13.30 -19.76
N LYS A 464 -8.16 -13.78 -20.90
CA LYS A 464 -6.98 -14.68 -20.98
C LYS A 464 -5.80 -14.23 -20.12
N SER A 465 -5.39 -12.97 -20.24
CA SER A 465 -4.21 -12.46 -19.51
C SER A 465 -4.44 -12.49 -18.00
N VAL A 466 -5.68 -12.24 -17.54
CA VAL A 466 -6.06 -12.32 -16.12
C VAL A 466 -5.89 -13.74 -15.59
N LEU A 467 -6.43 -14.73 -16.31
CA LEU A 467 -6.27 -16.14 -15.93
C LEU A 467 -4.79 -16.57 -16.00
N SER A 468 -4.06 -16.12 -17.02
CA SER A 468 -2.65 -16.49 -17.23
C SER A 468 -1.76 -15.96 -16.10
N SER A 469 -2.01 -14.73 -15.65
CA SER A 469 -1.35 -14.16 -14.47
C SER A 469 -1.67 -14.94 -13.20
N ALA A 470 -2.94 -15.32 -12.98
CA ALA A 470 -3.34 -16.14 -11.83
C ALA A 470 -2.71 -17.55 -11.85
N ILE A 471 -2.67 -18.21 -13.01
CA ILE A 471 -1.99 -19.51 -13.20
C ILE A 471 -0.50 -19.38 -12.85
N ALA A 472 0.19 -18.40 -13.41
CA ALA A 472 1.61 -18.21 -13.12
C ALA A 472 1.87 -17.91 -11.64
N GLU A 473 0.98 -17.15 -11.00
CA GLU A 473 1.06 -16.85 -9.57
C GLU A 473 0.90 -18.12 -8.72
N VAL A 474 -0.13 -18.92 -8.96
CA VAL A 474 -0.34 -20.16 -8.20
C VAL A 474 0.83 -21.12 -8.35
N LEU A 475 1.36 -21.27 -9.57
CA LEU A 475 2.52 -22.11 -9.84
C LEU A 475 3.77 -21.62 -9.08
N ARG A 476 4.01 -20.30 -9.06
CA ARG A 476 5.10 -19.70 -8.26
C ARG A 476 4.88 -19.91 -6.77
N GLY A 477 3.64 -19.80 -6.28
CA GLY A 477 3.28 -20.09 -4.89
C GLY A 477 3.56 -21.54 -4.48
N ARG A 478 3.53 -22.48 -5.44
CA ARG A 478 3.94 -23.88 -5.26
C ARG A 478 5.46 -24.11 -5.37
N GLY A 479 6.23 -23.05 -5.54
CA GLY A 479 7.70 -23.09 -5.68
C GLY A 479 8.19 -23.39 -7.10
N PHE A 480 7.34 -23.34 -8.12
CA PHE A 480 7.77 -23.51 -9.50
C PHE A 480 8.28 -22.20 -10.10
N ASP A 481 9.21 -22.29 -11.04
CA ASP A 481 9.51 -21.18 -11.94
C ASP A 481 8.42 -21.14 -13.03
N ALA A 482 7.62 -20.07 -13.07
CA ALA A 482 6.55 -19.93 -14.06
C ALA A 482 6.64 -18.59 -14.79
N GLN A 483 6.55 -18.63 -16.12
CA GLN A 483 6.73 -17.46 -17.00
C GLN A 483 5.56 -17.32 -17.97
N VAL A 484 4.96 -16.13 -18.02
CA VAL A 484 3.87 -15.81 -18.97
C VAL A 484 4.46 -15.32 -20.29
N ILE A 485 4.13 -16.00 -21.39
CA ILE A 485 4.55 -15.69 -22.75
C ILE A 485 3.32 -15.28 -23.56
N ALA A 486 3.06 -13.97 -23.62
CA ALA A 486 2.00 -13.41 -24.45
C ALA A 486 2.39 -13.42 -25.93
N ILE A 487 1.66 -14.15 -26.77
CA ILE A 487 1.93 -14.22 -28.22
C ILE A 487 1.60 -12.90 -28.94
N ASP A 488 0.86 -12.01 -28.29
CA ASP A 488 0.57 -10.64 -28.76
C ASP A 488 1.85 -9.83 -29.04
N ARG A 489 2.99 -10.22 -28.46
CA ARG A 489 4.31 -9.64 -28.75
C ARG A 489 4.73 -9.79 -30.21
N TRP A 490 4.23 -10.80 -30.91
CA TRP A 490 4.54 -11.08 -32.33
C TRP A 490 3.42 -10.61 -33.26
N ILE A 491 2.54 -9.72 -32.80
CA ILE A 491 1.60 -9.04 -33.70
C ILE A 491 2.42 -8.24 -34.72
N ARG A 492 2.10 -8.43 -36.00
CA ARG A 492 2.69 -7.71 -37.13
C ARG A 492 2.25 -6.25 -37.11
N SER A 493 3.13 -5.38 -37.61
CA SER A 493 2.79 -4.00 -37.95
C SER A 493 1.61 -3.99 -38.91
N VAL A 494 0.77 -2.94 -38.86
CA VAL A 494 -0.50 -2.90 -39.62
C VAL A 494 -0.30 -3.14 -41.12
N ALA A 495 0.79 -2.61 -41.70
CA ALA A 495 1.12 -2.76 -43.11
C ALA A 495 1.39 -4.21 -43.56
N ASP A 496 1.78 -5.09 -42.62
CA ASP A 496 2.24 -6.45 -42.91
C ASP A 496 1.19 -7.51 -42.52
N ARG A 497 -0.04 -7.10 -42.16
CA ARG A 497 -1.09 -8.02 -41.71
C ARG A 497 -1.84 -8.64 -42.88
N GLU A 498 -2.14 -9.92 -42.74
CA GLU A 498 -3.07 -10.63 -43.63
C GLU A 498 -4.50 -10.61 -43.04
N PRO A 499 -5.55 -10.93 -43.84
CA PRO A 499 -6.95 -10.71 -43.47
C PRO A 499 -7.50 -11.52 -42.28
N THR A 500 -6.83 -12.61 -41.87
CA THR A 500 -7.31 -13.49 -40.79
C THR A 500 -6.66 -13.15 -39.45
N VAL A 501 -7.25 -13.54 -38.32
CA VAL A 501 -6.58 -13.37 -37.02
C VAL A 501 -5.19 -14.00 -36.97
N MET A 502 -4.99 -15.17 -37.60
CA MET A 502 -3.68 -15.82 -37.68
C MET A 502 -2.68 -14.95 -38.47
N GLY A 503 -3.17 -14.35 -39.56
CA GLY A 503 -2.46 -13.40 -40.41
C GLY A 503 -2.00 -12.11 -39.72
N ARG A 504 -2.50 -11.82 -38.51
CA ARG A 504 -2.04 -10.70 -37.69
C ARG A 504 -0.75 -10.98 -36.95
N TYR A 505 -0.35 -12.24 -36.80
CA TYR A 505 0.81 -12.66 -36.04
C TYR A 505 1.93 -13.16 -36.95
N ASP A 506 3.18 -13.06 -36.50
CA ASP A 506 4.28 -13.84 -37.09
C ASP A 506 4.29 -15.26 -36.53
N MET A 507 3.38 -16.10 -37.03
CA MET A 507 3.22 -17.49 -36.57
C MET A 507 4.47 -18.35 -36.75
N ASN A 508 5.29 -18.06 -37.78
CA ASN A 508 6.53 -18.79 -38.01
C ASN A 508 7.57 -18.46 -36.94
N GLU A 509 7.72 -17.19 -36.60
CA GLU A 509 8.64 -16.79 -35.53
C GLU A 509 8.14 -17.24 -34.15
N ILE A 510 6.83 -17.17 -33.87
CA ILE A 510 6.26 -17.71 -32.62
C ILE A 510 6.62 -19.19 -32.47
N ARG A 511 6.37 -20.01 -33.50
CA ARG A 511 6.69 -21.44 -33.46
C ARG A 511 8.18 -21.70 -33.28
N LYS A 512 9.03 -20.92 -33.97
CA LYS A 512 10.49 -21.05 -33.84
C LYS A 512 10.97 -20.70 -32.43
N VAL A 513 10.47 -19.62 -31.83
CA VAL A 513 10.83 -19.22 -30.47
C VAL A 513 10.29 -20.24 -29.46
N LEU A 514 9.01 -20.60 -29.52
CA LEU A 514 8.42 -21.53 -28.57
C LEU A 514 9.11 -22.91 -28.61
N SER A 515 9.47 -23.41 -29.80
CA SER A 515 10.24 -24.65 -29.94
C SER A 515 11.60 -24.58 -29.23
N ARG A 516 12.25 -23.40 -29.22
CA ARG A 516 13.50 -23.19 -28.47
C ARG A 516 13.25 -23.17 -26.98
N LEU A 517 12.24 -22.43 -26.51
CA LEU A 517 11.91 -22.32 -25.08
C LEU A 517 11.55 -23.66 -24.45
N VAL A 518 10.75 -24.49 -25.14
CA VAL A 518 10.35 -25.82 -24.65
C VAL A 518 11.51 -26.83 -24.72
N GLY A 519 12.48 -26.60 -25.61
CA GLY A 519 13.62 -27.48 -25.85
C GLY A 519 14.86 -27.20 -25.00
N VAL A 520 14.80 -26.22 -24.10
CA VAL A 520 15.93 -25.80 -23.25
C VAL A 520 16.42 -26.97 -22.38
N ARG A 521 17.74 -27.19 -22.33
CA ARG A 521 18.39 -28.26 -21.53
C ARG A 521 19.22 -27.75 -20.35
N SER A 522 19.48 -26.44 -20.31
CA SER A 522 20.18 -25.71 -19.26
C SER A 522 19.68 -24.26 -19.26
N PRO A 523 19.75 -23.51 -18.16
CA PRO A 523 19.26 -22.12 -18.14
C PRO A 523 19.79 -21.28 -19.30
N GLU A 524 18.89 -20.73 -20.11
CA GLU A 524 19.18 -19.92 -21.31
C GLU A 524 18.43 -18.59 -21.26
N THR A 525 19.07 -17.51 -21.71
CA THR A 525 18.44 -16.19 -21.84
C THR A 525 17.95 -15.97 -23.27
N HIS A 526 16.70 -15.55 -23.42
CA HIS A 526 16.06 -15.30 -24.70
C HIS A 526 15.56 -13.86 -24.81
N ASP A 527 15.72 -13.26 -25.98
CA ASP A 527 15.09 -11.99 -26.31
C ASP A 527 13.66 -12.25 -26.81
N LEU A 528 12.70 -11.54 -26.22
CA LEU A 528 11.33 -11.47 -26.69
C LEU A 528 11.05 -10.12 -27.38
N PRO A 529 10.22 -10.13 -28.43
CA PRO A 529 9.74 -8.89 -29.02
C PRO A 529 8.74 -8.17 -28.10
N TYR A 530 8.45 -6.92 -28.45
CA TYR A 530 7.40 -6.11 -27.85
C TYR A 530 6.58 -5.45 -28.95
N TYR A 531 5.25 -5.52 -28.83
CA TYR A 531 4.35 -4.85 -29.75
C TYR A 531 3.81 -3.58 -29.11
N GLU A 532 4.17 -2.44 -29.71
CA GLU A 532 3.72 -1.13 -29.26
C GLU A 532 2.27 -0.88 -29.69
N LYS A 533 1.35 -0.86 -28.72
CA LYS A 533 -0.09 -0.80 -29.00
C LYS A 533 -0.54 0.47 -29.71
N LEU A 534 0.04 1.63 -29.36
CA LEU A 534 -0.34 2.95 -29.90
C LEU A 534 0.24 3.16 -31.30
N GLY A 535 1.57 3.04 -31.45
CA GLY A 535 2.24 3.10 -32.75
C GLY A 535 1.87 1.95 -33.69
N ARG A 536 1.36 0.85 -33.15
CA ARG A 536 1.05 -0.40 -33.87
C ARG A 536 2.26 -0.97 -34.61
N VAL A 537 3.42 -0.87 -33.97
CA VAL A 537 4.74 -1.29 -34.47
C VAL A 537 5.29 -2.43 -33.62
N SER A 538 5.91 -3.41 -34.26
CA SER A 538 6.63 -4.50 -33.58
C SER A 538 8.11 -4.16 -33.39
N HIS A 539 8.62 -4.38 -32.19
CA HIS A 539 10.01 -4.16 -31.78
C HIS A 539 10.67 -5.51 -31.47
N PRO A 540 11.62 -6.00 -32.30
CA PRO A 540 12.05 -7.41 -32.28
C PRO A 540 12.93 -7.84 -31.10
N ARG A 541 13.53 -6.91 -30.34
CA ARG A 541 14.37 -7.22 -29.16
C ARG A 541 14.09 -6.22 -28.05
N ALA A 542 13.15 -6.55 -27.18
CA ALA A 542 12.61 -5.58 -26.25
C ALA A 542 12.69 -6.03 -24.78
N GLU A 543 12.58 -7.33 -24.51
CA GLU A 543 12.66 -7.88 -23.15
C GLU A 543 13.50 -9.15 -23.12
N LYS A 544 14.29 -9.32 -22.07
CA LYS A 544 15.06 -10.55 -21.84
C LYS A 544 14.38 -11.39 -20.78
N ILE A 545 14.22 -12.67 -21.07
CA ILE A 545 13.73 -13.67 -20.12
C ILE A 545 14.78 -14.77 -19.96
N THR A 546 14.82 -15.41 -18.80
CA THR A 546 15.63 -16.60 -18.58
C THR A 546 14.69 -17.78 -18.39
N ILE A 547 14.91 -18.83 -19.17
CA ILE A 547 14.15 -20.09 -19.13
C ILE A 547 15.09 -21.21 -18.74
N SER A 548 14.65 -22.06 -17.83
CA SER A 548 15.31 -23.30 -17.41
C SER A 548 14.47 -24.51 -17.85
N PRO A 549 15.04 -25.73 -17.86
CA PRO A 549 14.28 -26.94 -18.25
C PRO A 549 13.02 -27.18 -17.42
N GLU A 550 13.04 -26.76 -16.16
CA GLU A 550 11.94 -26.90 -15.19
C GLU A 550 10.95 -25.71 -15.21
N THR A 551 11.21 -24.67 -16.02
CA THR A 551 10.31 -23.52 -16.10
C THR A 551 8.98 -23.92 -16.74
N VAL A 552 7.88 -23.65 -16.04
CA VAL A 552 6.53 -23.80 -16.58
C VAL A 552 6.19 -22.59 -17.44
N LEU A 553 5.87 -22.84 -18.71
CA LEU A 553 5.53 -21.77 -19.65
C LEU A 553 4.01 -21.58 -19.70
N VAL A 554 3.53 -20.37 -19.46
CA VAL A 554 2.12 -20.00 -19.64
C VAL A 554 1.99 -19.20 -20.93
N VAL A 555 1.65 -19.86 -22.03
CA VAL A 555 1.53 -19.25 -23.36
C VAL A 555 0.12 -18.73 -23.57
N GLU A 556 -0.05 -17.42 -23.70
CA GLU A 556 -1.37 -16.79 -23.75
C GLU A 556 -1.57 -15.91 -24.98
N GLY A 557 -2.81 -15.90 -25.49
CA GLY A 557 -3.23 -15.04 -26.59
C GLY A 557 -4.34 -15.68 -27.43
N ALA A 558 -4.91 -14.92 -28.37
CA ALA A 558 -6.15 -15.32 -29.04
C ALA A 558 -6.07 -16.68 -29.72
N VAL A 559 -4.92 -16.97 -30.33
CA VAL A 559 -4.66 -18.19 -31.10
C VAL A 559 -3.70 -19.14 -30.39
N ALA A 560 -3.45 -18.96 -29.09
CA ALA A 560 -2.47 -19.75 -28.34
C ALA A 560 -2.75 -21.27 -28.39
N LEU A 561 -4.02 -21.68 -28.32
CA LEU A 561 -4.41 -23.09 -28.41
C LEU A 561 -4.05 -23.75 -29.75
N SER A 562 -3.84 -22.96 -30.81
CA SER A 562 -3.38 -23.48 -32.10
C SER A 562 -1.95 -23.99 -32.09
N LEU A 563 -1.17 -23.67 -31.05
CA LEU A 563 0.24 -24.03 -30.85
C LEU A 563 0.42 -25.22 -29.89
N SER A 564 -0.66 -25.75 -29.32
CA SER A 564 -0.61 -26.83 -28.32
C SER A 564 -0.02 -28.13 -28.86
N ASP A 565 -0.12 -28.37 -30.17
CA ASP A 565 0.44 -29.53 -30.88
C ASP A 565 1.97 -29.55 -30.95
N MET A 566 2.62 -28.44 -30.61
CA MET A 566 4.07 -28.33 -30.55
C MET A 566 4.68 -29.03 -29.33
N VAL A 567 3.86 -29.34 -28.33
CA VAL A 567 4.28 -29.94 -27.06
C VAL A 567 3.66 -31.34 -26.97
N LEU A 568 4.38 -32.27 -26.35
CA LEU A 568 3.85 -33.61 -26.11
C LEU A 568 2.57 -33.52 -25.26
N HIS A 569 1.52 -34.25 -25.63
CA HIS A 569 0.21 -34.21 -24.98
C HIS A 569 0.27 -34.35 -23.44
N GLY A 570 1.20 -35.15 -22.90
CA GLY A 570 1.36 -35.30 -21.44
C GLY A 570 2.05 -34.14 -20.70
N ARG A 571 2.47 -33.09 -21.42
CA ARG A 571 3.13 -31.88 -20.90
C ARG A 571 2.39 -30.59 -21.29
N ALA A 572 1.31 -30.70 -22.07
CA ALA A 572 0.55 -29.57 -22.57
C ALA A 572 -0.79 -29.50 -21.84
N HIS A 573 -1.06 -28.38 -21.16
CA HIS A 573 -2.33 -28.14 -20.46
C HIS A 573 -3.07 -27.03 -21.20
N THR A 574 -4.35 -27.22 -21.56
CA THR A 574 -5.04 -26.31 -22.48
C THR A 574 -6.33 -25.72 -21.90
N PHE A 575 -6.38 -24.38 -21.87
CA PHE A 575 -7.47 -23.60 -21.28
C PHE A 575 -8.11 -22.68 -22.32
N PHE A 576 -9.44 -22.76 -22.48
CA PHE A 576 -10.20 -21.82 -23.29
C PHE A 576 -10.98 -20.87 -22.38
N VAL A 577 -10.71 -19.57 -22.48
CA VAL A 577 -11.41 -18.52 -21.72
C VAL A 577 -12.56 -17.96 -22.54
N ASP A 578 -13.77 -18.23 -22.06
CA ASP A 578 -15.03 -17.73 -22.59
C ASP A 578 -15.54 -16.52 -21.79
N ILE A 579 -16.35 -15.70 -22.45
CA ILE A 579 -16.90 -14.46 -21.89
C ILE A 579 -18.28 -14.21 -22.51
N ASP A 580 -19.16 -13.55 -21.75
CA ASP A 580 -20.38 -13.00 -22.31
C ASP A 580 -20.08 -12.03 -23.47
N GLU A 581 -20.82 -12.16 -24.57
CA GLU A 581 -20.50 -11.44 -25.80
C GLU A 581 -20.85 -9.95 -25.72
N GLU A 582 -21.86 -9.56 -24.94
CA GLU A 582 -22.18 -8.15 -24.70
C GLU A 582 -21.05 -7.48 -23.90
N LEU A 583 -20.61 -8.14 -22.84
CA LEU A 583 -19.45 -7.70 -22.06
C LEU A 583 -18.19 -7.61 -22.93
N ARG A 584 -17.92 -8.64 -23.75
CA ARG A 584 -16.76 -8.63 -24.65
C ARG A 584 -16.81 -7.47 -25.63
N ARG A 585 -17.97 -7.20 -26.24
CA ARG A 585 -18.16 -6.08 -27.16
C ARG A 585 -17.83 -4.75 -26.50
N PHE A 586 -18.31 -4.54 -25.27
CA PHE A 586 -17.99 -3.35 -24.49
C PHE A 586 -16.47 -3.19 -24.29
N ARG A 587 -15.79 -4.26 -23.86
CA ARG A 587 -14.34 -4.25 -23.61
C ARG A 587 -13.50 -3.98 -24.85
N VAL A 588 -13.88 -4.57 -25.98
CA VAL A 588 -13.19 -4.31 -27.26
C VAL A 588 -13.38 -2.85 -27.67
N THR A 589 -14.62 -2.36 -27.63
CA THR A 589 -14.93 -0.98 -28.04
C THR A 589 -14.19 0.03 -27.16
N ARG A 590 -14.22 -0.15 -25.84
CA ARG A 590 -13.52 0.71 -24.86
C ARG A 590 -12.02 0.78 -25.13
N GLU A 591 -11.37 -0.36 -25.34
CA GLU A 591 -9.94 -0.40 -25.61
C GLU A 591 -9.56 0.45 -26.83
N TYR A 592 -10.33 0.36 -27.92
CA TYR A 592 -10.03 1.12 -29.13
C TYR A 592 -10.32 2.61 -28.93
N SER A 593 -11.38 2.96 -28.20
CA SER A 593 -11.62 4.35 -27.83
C SER A 593 -10.49 4.96 -26.99
N ARG A 594 -9.92 4.20 -26.06
CA ARG A 594 -8.74 4.64 -25.30
C ARG A 594 -7.50 4.90 -26.16
N ARG A 595 -7.39 4.20 -27.30
CA ARG A 595 -6.32 4.42 -28.29
C ARG A 595 -6.62 5.57 -29.25
N GLY A 596 -7.63 6.40 -28.97
CA GLY A 596 -8.01 7.55 -29.79
C GLY A 596 -8.87 7.20 -31.00
N VAL A 597 -9.45 6.00 -31.08
CA VAL A 597 -10.39 5.62 -32.15
C VAL A 597 -11.79 6.08 -31.78
N ASP A 598 -12.51 6.74 -32.70
CA ASP A 598 -13.90 7.12 -32.42
C ASP A 598 -14.81 5.90 -32.20
N ARG A 599 -15.99 6.13 -31.61
CA ARG A 599 -16.90 5.04 -31.21
C ARG A 599 -17.40 4.21 -32.39
N GLU A 600 -17.62 4.84 -33.55
CA GLU A 600 -18.15 4.16 -34.73
C GLU A 600 -17.08 3.26 -35.36
N ALA A 601 -15.86 3.78 -35.50
CA ALA A 601 -14.70 3.02 -35.93
C ALA A 601 -14.36 1.89 -34.94
N ALA A 602 -14.47 2.12 -33.63
CA ALA A 602 -14.29 1.07 -32.63
C ALA A 602 -15.34 -0.05 -32.75
N ALA A 603 -16.60 0.30 -33.01
CA ALA A 603 -17.65 -0.69 -33.28
C ALA A 603 -17.40 -1.46 -34.58
N SER A 604 -16.94 -0.79 -35.64
CA SER A 604 -16.55 -1.43 -36.90
C SER A 604 -15.38 -2.42 -36.71
N ILE A 605 -14.38 -2.05 -35.89
CA ILE A 605 -13.29 -2.96 -35.53
C ILE A 605 -13.84 -4.18 -34.80
N TYR A 606 -14.78 -4.02 -33.88
CA TYR A 606 -15.42 -5.17 -33.24
C TYR A 606 -16.18 -6.06 -34.25
N SER A 607 -16.93 -5.48 -35.19
CA SER A 607 -17.60 -6.26 -36.25
C SER A 607 -16.61 -7.06 -37.10
N SER A 608 -15.49 -6.47 -37.54
CA SER A 608 -14.45 -7.21 -38.28
C SER A 608 -13.86 -8.37 -37.48
N ARG A 609 -13.79 -8.26 -36.14
CA ARG A 609 -13.34 -9.37 -35.25
C ARG A 609 -14.34 -10.54 -35.24
N GLN A 610 -15.63 -10.28 -35.43
CA GLN A 610 -16.62 -11.36 -35.56
C GLN A 610 -16.44 -12.15 -36.85
N GLU A 611 -15.92 -11.49 -37.90
CA GLU A 611 -15.69 -12.13 -39.19
C GLU A 611 -14.34 -12.86 -39.26
N ASP A 612 -13.26 -12.23 -38.77
CA ASP A 612 -11.89 -12.72 -39.01
C ASP A 612 -11.22 -13.45 -37.83
N GLU A 613 -11.72 -13.25 -36.61
CA GLU A 613 -11.17 -13.82 -35.38
C GLU A 613 -12.09 -14.88 -34.79
N ALA A 614 -13.38 -14.58 -34.65
CA ALA A 614 -14.32 -15.46 -33.96
C ALA A 614 -14.39 -16.88 -34.54
N PRO A 615 -14.49 -17.10 -35.88
CA PRO A 615 -14.59 -18.45 -36.43
C PRO A 615 -13.37 -19.31 -36.12
N ILE A 616 -12.17 -18.73 -36.18
CA ILE A 616 -10.90 -19.43 -35.96
C ILE A 616 -10.70 -19.71 -34.47
N VAL A 617 -10.90 -18.70 -33.62
CA VAL A 617 -10.65 -18.83 -32.18
C VAL A 617 -11.70 -19.72 -31.52
N LEU A 618 -12.98 -19.57 -31.85
CA LEU A 618 -14.04 -20.44 -31.30
C LEU A 618 -13.85 -21.90 -31.72
N ALA A 619 -13.42 -22.18 -32.96
CA ALA A 619 -13.09 -23.53 -33.38
C ALA A 619 -11.93 -24.15 -32.55
N SER A 620 -10.98 -23.32 -32.09
CA SER A 620 -9.87 -23.80 -31.24
C SER A 620 -10.31 -24.27 -29.85
N ARG A 621 -11.54 -23.94 -29.42
CA ARG A 621 -12.14 -24.42 -28.15
C ARG A 621 -12.15 -25.94 -28.06
N ALA A 622 -12.32 -26.65 -29.17
CA ALA A 622 -12.29 -28.12 -29.20
C ALA A 622 -10.94 -28.73 -28.81
N ARG A 623 -9.87 -27.93 -28.72
CA ARG A 623 -8.53 -28.34 -28.26
C ARG A 623 -8.28 -28.10 -26.78
N ALA A 624 -9.24 -27.48 -26.07
CA ALA A 624 -9.10 -27.17 -24.65
C ALA A 624 -9.55 -28.32 -23.77
N GLU A 625 -8.74 -28.67 -22.77
CA GLU A 625 -9.10 -29.59 -21.69
C GLU A 625 -10.13 -28.96 -20.75
N HIS A 626 -10.01 -27.63 -20.55
CA HIS A 626 -10.89 -26.86 -19.69
C HIS A 626 -11.44 -25.64 -20.43
N CYS A 627 -12.77 -25.50 -20.40
CA CYS A 627 -13.45 -24.27 -20.83
C CYS A 627 -13.88 -23.49 -19.58
N ILE A 628 -13.40 -22.26 -19.47
CA ILE A 628 -13.53 -21.43 -18.28
C ILE A 628 -14.35 -20.21 -18.66
N GLN A 629 -15.47 -20.02 -18.00
CA GLN A 629 -16.29 -18.83 -18.18
C GLN A 629 -15.97 -17.83 -17.09
N LEU A 630 -15.17 -16.82 -17.42
CA LEU A 630 -14.90 -15.73 -16.48
C LEU A 630 -16.16 -14.86 -16.40
N ARG A 631 -16.81 -14.86 -15.25
CA ARG A 631 -18.03 -14.06 -15.02
C ARG A 631 -17.68 -12.57 -14.99
N ALA A 632 -18.66 -11.69 -15.21
CA ALA A 632 -18.45 -10.24 -15.17
C ALA A 632 -17.76 -9.78 -13.86
N ILE A 633 -18.11 -10.41 -12.74
CA ILE A 633 -17.47 -10.15 -11.44
C ILE A 633 -15.97 -10.51 -11.43
N GLU A 634 -15.57 -11.57 -12.14
CA GLU A 634 -14.17 -12.03 -12.27
C GLU A 634 -13.39 -11.23 -13.32
N LEU A 635 -14.10 -10.49 -14.18
CA LEU A 635 -13.53 -9.63 -15.22
C LEU A 635 -13.50 -8.16 -14.85
N ILE A 636 -13.83 -7.87 -13.59
CA ILE A 636 -13.63 -6.61 -12.86
C ILE A 636 -14.48 -5.44 -13.39
N GLU A 637 -15.56 -5.67 -14.14
CA GLU A 637 -16.38 -4.57 -14.68
C GLU A 637 -17.74 -4.48 -13.98
N ALA A 638 -18.08 -3.29 -13.46
CA ALA A 638 -19.45 -2.95 -13.13
C ALA A 638 -20.20 -2.71 -14.44
N VAL A 639 -21.04 -3.68 -14.83
CA VAL A 639 -22.05 -3.42 -15.85
C VAL A 639 -23.09 -2.51 -15.21
N GLY A 640 -23.07 -1.22 -15.60
CA GLY A 640 -24.17 -0.24 -15.45
C GLY A 640 -24.66 0.03 -14.04
#